data_AF-A0A1V9YS93-F1
#
_entry.id   AF-A0A1V9YS93-F1
#
_cell.length_a   1.000
_cell.length_b   1.000
_cell.length_c   1.000
_cell.angle_alpha   90.00
_cell.angle_beta   90.00
_cell.angle_gamma   90.00
#
_symmetry.space_group_name_H-M   'P 1'
#
loop_
_entity.id
_entity.type
_entity.pdbx_description
1 polymer ?
#
loop_
_entity_poly.entity_id
_entity_poly.type
_entity_poly.pdbx_seq_one_letter_code
_entity_poly.pdbx_strand_id
1 'polypeptide(L)'
;RDLTVVLLEALTRNDEKFENLRLLDAMAGSGIRAIRYVKEVHGIVAVANDLNEMAFHVICHNVDKNDLNEKITIVQMDAIDCMWQYKNAFNVIDIDPFGSVASLLPSAIATIALGGIICATDTDMHTLQGKKSYSQSNCFHQYCALPVTAAYGKELAIRLILGAADRIAAACDRMIVPILSTAFDFFVRVHFRVIKRHAGTKNTLSVVHQCTKCCHYSIYKLNEEDCYSNICPICSQTLEIGGPFWHGDLQDTSFLTTSLSESNIQQYPAATRYTTKSTSKLKNYRIIKGILLEEDNGPLFYSLSRLFRPYKSIKPPSLNLFKKALISLGHIVSSSHLDPMSIKTQASSIDVYAVVKAWLTINDKNFTQATLQNIPWQSIDVFNASQFQDQMPVLIGHVIFEGNATLNIQRIHFRIPKHSTDKVHTILVSSGSVTFDNCVVEGSSPSLACVCIANGSYGLFHQCTIYNGYQAGIYVCGKSKAEIRHCNLKNMAGCGVDILGGSTCTIMASTIANCRKSGIFAHAFTNLTIRQSYIDKNAMAGIEVATHCDALIEGNHIVRGQKGGVLLHSSGQGTIRSNIFNRNCMANIDVRGIGTNAIIERNHICNGRSSGIFISDNGEATILNNTIVGNKKAGVEAQNAGKYPGGQCTKFVNPAPSSATEGIELIDQSSNTVNSTLVSDEEYARRLHQEINRPQIVSAQPLHQIPYNCGVCQTLHLVQNARVGCQFTCTHCNSINIIQPQQSPVILYKSIIIYKH
;
A
#
# COMPACT_ATOMS: atom_id res chain seq x y z
N ARG A 1 22.17 11.72 30.85
CA ARG A 1 22.54 13.08 31.30
C ARG A 1 22.67 14.03 30.12
N ASP A 2 23.71 13.99 29.28
CA ASP A 2 23.85 14.93 28.15
C ASP A 2 22.64 14.96 27.21
N LEU A 3 22.14 13.78 26.83
CA LEU A 3 20.93 13.67 26.01
C LEU A 3 19.70 14.32 26.67
N THR A 4 19.56 14.18 27.99
CA THR A 4 18.47 14.79 28.75
C THR A 4 18.63 16.30 28.84
N VAL A 5 19.85 16.82 29.04
CA VAL A 5 20.12 18.27 29.01
C VAL A 5 19.74 18.86 27.65
N VAL A 6 20.18 18.23 26.55
CA VAL A 6 19.87 18.67 25.19
C VAL A 6 18.36 18.62 24.92
N LEU A 7 17.68 17.57 25.37
CA LEU A 7 16.24 17.43 25.26
C LEU A 7 15.50 18.54 26.02
N LEU A 8 15.89 18.82 27.28
CA LEU A 8 15.25 19.83 28.11
C LEU A 8 15.48 21.24 27.56
N GLU A 9 16.68 21.58 27.10
CA GLU A 9 16.97 22.86 26.44
C GLU A 9 16.13 23.06 25.17
N ALA A 10 15.89 21.99 24.42
CA ALA A 10 15.04 22.04 23.24
C ALA A 10 13.56 22.21 23.59
N LEU A 11 13.11 21.71 24.75
CA LEU A 11 11.73 21.86 25.22
C LEU A 11 11.47 23.27 25.76
N THR A 12 12.36 23.80 26.60
CA THR A 12 12.20 25.14 27.21
C THR A 12 12.16 26.27 26.19
N ARG A 13 12.79 26.09 25.02
CA ARG A 13 12.79 27.09 23.95
C ARG A 13 11.58 27.05 23.01
N ASN A 14 10.89 25.90 22.92
CA ASN A 14 9.89 25.66 21.88
C ASN A 14 8.48 25.41 22.44
N ASP A 15 8.31 25.30 23.75
CA ASP A 15 7.03 25.02 24.38
C ASP A 15 6.84 25.95 25.59
N GLU A 16 5.96 26.94 25.43
CA GLU A 16 5.64 27.98 26.43
C GLU A 16 5.20 27.37 27.78
N LYS A 17 4.70 26.12 27.79
CA LYS A 17 4.35 25.41 29.03
C LYS A 17 5.55 25.09 29.93
N PHE A 18 6.76 25.28 29.42
CA PHE A 18 8.02 25.06 30.14
C PHE A 18 8.73 26.38 30.52
N GLU A 19 8.06 27.53 30.46
CA GLU A 19 8.53 28.76 31.12
C GLU A 19 8.56 28.54 32.65
N ASN A 20 9.75 28.60 33.26
CA ASN A 20 10.02 28.32 34.69
C ASN A 20 9.83 26.84 35.11
N LEU A 21 10.46 25.93 34.36
CA LEU A 21 10.43 24.49 34.55
C LEU A 21 10.87 24.08 35.97
N ARG A 22 9.98 23.41 36.71
CA ARG A 22 10.31 22.75 37.97
C ARG A 22 10.67 21.28 37.72
N LEU A 23 11.89 20.90 38.09
CA LEU A 23 12.44 19.57 37.90
C LEU A 23 12.68 18.86 39.23
N LEU A 24 12.36 17.57 39.30
CA LEU A 24 12.79 16.68 40.39
C LEU A 24 13.90 15.75 39.88
N ASP A 25 15.04 15.77 40.54
CA ASP A 25 16.07 14.73 40.48
C ASP A 25 15.84 13.81 41.69
N ALA A 26 15.07 12.74 41.47
CA ALA A 26 14.45 11.97 42.55
C ALA A 26 15.45 11.10 43.35
N MET A 27 16.56 10.74 42.70
CA MET A 27 17.65 9.91 43.25
C MET A 27 18.99 10.54 42.83
N ALA A 28 19.29 11.67 43.48
CA ALA A 28 20.27 12.62 42.99
C ALA A 28 21.73 12.16 43.14
N GLY A 29 22.03 11.22 44.05
CA GLY A 29 23.37 10.74 44.34
C GLY A 29 24.30 11.90 44.72
N SER A 30 25.14 12.36 43.79
CA SER A 30 26.00 13.53 44.02
C SER A 30 25.33 14.88 43.71
N GLY A 31 24.09 14.90 43.22
CA GLY A 31 23.39 16.10 42.76
C GLY A 31 23.75 16.53 41.34
N ILE A 32 24.61 15.77 40.65
CA ILE A 32 25.17 16.19 39.36
C ILE A 32 24.11 16.41 38.27
N ARG A 33 22.99 15.69 38.30
CA ARG A 33 21.89 15.90 37.35
C ARG A 33 21.21 17.23 37.60
N ALA A 34 20.67 17.45 38.81
CA ALA A 34 20.07 18.72 39.20
C ALA A 34 20.99 19.92 38.89
N ILE A 35 22.26 19.84 39.30
CA ILE A 35 23.28 20.88 39.04
C ILE A 35 23.41 21.16 37.54
N ARG A 36 23.54 20.12 36.71
CA ARG A 36 23.69 20.30 35.27
C ARG A 36 22.43 20.84 34.62
N TYR A 37 21.25 20.37 35.01
CA TYR A 37 20.00 20.89 34.49
C TYR A 37 19.86 22.39 34.78
N VAL A 38 20.15 22.84 36.00
CA VAL A 38 20.08 24.27 36.37
C VAL A 38 21.19 25.12 35.70
N LYS A 39 22.41 24.59 35.53
CA LYS A 39 23.53 25.36 34.94
C LYS A 39 23.51 25.40 33.42
N GLU A 40 22.98 24.38 32.77
CA GLU A 40 23.08 24.19 31.33
C GLU A 40 21.77 24.51 30.61
N VAL A 41 20.62 24.41 31.28
CA VAL A 41 19.30 24.68 30.68
C VAL A 41 18.72 25.97 31.23
N HIS A 42 18.22 26.84 30.35
CA HIS A 42 17.64 28.12 30.77
C HIS A 42 16.31 27.92 31.53
N GLY A 43 16.13 28.65 32.64
CA GLY A 43 14.86 28.74 33.36
C GLY A 43 14.49 27.55 34.25
N ILE A 44 15.43 26.65 34.59
CA ILE A 44 15.16 25.51 35.48
C ILE A 44 15.38 25.88 36.95
N VAL A 45 14.41 25.51 37.79
CA VAL A 45 14.56 25.36 39.25
C VAL A 45 14.40 23.86 39.57
N ALA A 46 15.26 23.32 40.44
CA ALA A 46 15.30 21.89 40.71
C ALA A 46 15.09 21.56 42.19
N VAL A 47 14.54 20.38 42.44
CA VAL A 47 14.61 19.67 43.71
C VAL A 47 15.57 18.49 43.54
N ALA A 48 16.63 18.46 44.35
CA ALA A 48 17.57 17.34 44.40
C ALA A 48 17.27 16.50 45.64
N ASN A 49 16.76 15.28 45.43
CA ASN A 49 16.34 14.37 46.48
C ASN A 49 17.25 13.14 46.54
N ASP A 50 17.63 12.72 47.75
CA ASP A 50 18.22 11.40 47.98
C ASP A 50 17.86 10.86 49.37
N LEU A 51 17.60 9.55 49.47
CA LEU A 51 17.29 8.91 50.74
C LEU A 51 18.55 8.81 51.64
N ASN A 52 19.72 8.66 51.02
CA ASN A 52 20.97 8.43 51.73
C ASN A 52 21.51 9.74 52.32
N GLU A 53 21.76 9.74 53.64
CA GLU A 53 22.27 10.92 54.36
C GLU A 53 23.63 11.40 53.84
N MET A 54 24.53 10.48 53.45
CA MET A 54 25.82 10.86 52.87
C MET A 54 25.64 11.51 51.50
N ALA A 55 24.74 10.99 50.66
CA ALA A 55 24.38 11.59 49.39
C ALA A 55 23.80 13.00 49.59
N PHE A 56 22.90 13.17 50.56
CA PHE A 56 22.37 14.48 50.94
C PHE A 56 23.48 15.49 51.26
N HIS A 57 24.44 15.14 52.11
CA HIS A 57 25.58 16.01 52.42
C HIS A 57 26.45 16.32 51.20
N VAL A 58 26.66 15.34 50.31
CA VAL A 58 27.40 15.55 49.06
C VAL A 58 26.64 16.49 48.12
N ILE A 59 25.31 16.39 48.05
CA ILE A 59 24.47 17.30 47.26
C ILE A 59 24.60 18.72 47.82
N CYS A 60 24.47 18.91 49.14
CA CYS A 60 24.67 20.21 49.80
C CYS A 60 26.02 20.82 49.43
N HIS A 61 27.10 20.06 49.59
CA HIS A 61 28.44 20.53 49.24
C HIS A 61 28.57 20.90 47.75
N ASN A 62 28.05 20.06 46.84
CA ASN A 62 28.19 20.29 45.41
C ASN A 62 27.30 21.42 44.88
N VAL A 63 26.10 21.61 45.44
CA VAL A 63 25.20 22.72 45.12
C VAL A 63 25.83 24.04 45.56
N ASP A 64 26.38 24.08 46.78
CA ASP A 64 27.08 25.25 47.32
C ASP A 64 28.32 25.60 46.49
N LYS A 65 29.17 24.60 46.19
CA LYS A 65 30.35 24.75 45.33
C LYS A 65 30.04 25.27 43.91
N ASN A 66 28.80 25.18 43.47
CA ASN A 66 28.37 25.67 42.16
C ASN A 66 27.53 26.95 42.23
N ASP A 67 27.36 27.53 43.42
CA ASP A 67 26.57 28.75 43.69
C ASP A 67 25.09 28.60 43.28
N LEU A 68 24.47 27.45 43.60
CA LEU A 68 23.11 27.11 43.16
C LEU A 68 22.07 27.02 44.28
N ASN A 69 22.40 27.46 45.50
CA ASN A 69 21.52 27.36 46.68
C ASN A 69 20.15 28.03 46.47
N GLU A 70 20.05 29.09 45.66
CA GLU A 70 18.79 29.78 45.36
C GLU A 70 17.91 29.04 44.32
N LYS A 71 18.50 28.11 43.55
CA LYS A 71 17.83 27.43 42.43
C LYS A 71 17.64 25.93 42.65
N ILE A 72 18.33 25.35 43.61
CA ILE A 72 18.24 23.93 43.94
C ILE A 72 17.80 23.79 45.39
N THR A 73 16.57 23.29 45.58
CA THR A 73 16.11 22.84 46.88
C THR A 73 16.61 21.43 47.13
N ILE A 74 17.22 21.18 48.28
CA ILE A 74 17.80 19.87 48.62
C ILE A 74 16.89 19.19 49.65
N VAL A 75 16.54 17.94 49.40
CA VAL A 75 15.60 17.18 50.23
C VAL A 75 16.20 15.80 50.53
N GLN A 76 16.02 15.32 51.76
CA GLN A 76 16.38 13.96 52.15
C GLN A 76 15.11 13.14 52.43
N MET A 77 14.59 12.46 51.41
CA MET A 77 13.40 11.64 51.53
C MET A 77 13.48 10.41 50.65
N ASP A 78 12.63 9.43 50.93
CA ASP A 78 12.33 8.40 49.93
C ASP A 78 11.79 9.07 48.65
N ALA A 79 12.20 8.58 47.48
CA ALA A 79 11.84 9.16 46.20
C ALA A 79 10.31 9.16 45.98
N ILE A 80 9.60 8.13 46.44
CA ILE A 80 8.15 8.02 46.36
C ILE A 80 7.49 9.08 47.25
N ASP A 81 7.95 9.21 48.49
CA ASP A 81 7.42 10.20 49.42
C ASP A 81 7.64 11.63 48.91
N CYS A 82 8.81 11.90 48.34
CA CYS A 82 9.12 13.19 47.72
C CYS A 82 8.17 13.49 46.55
N MET A 83 7.94 12.53 45.65
CA MET A 83 7.01 12.70 44.53
C MET A 83 5.58 13.00 45.01
N TRP A 84 5.12 12.35 46.07
CA TRP A 84 3.78 12.58 46.63
C TRP A 84 3.65 13.87 47.42
N GLN A 85 4.69 14.27 48.17
CA GLN A 85 4.70 15.55 48.88
C GLN A 85 4.55 16.73 47.92
N TYR A 86 5.19 16.65 46.76
CA TYR A 86 5.17 17.68 45.71
C TYR A 86 4.26 17.30 44.54
N LYS A 87 3.12 16.66 44.82
CA LYS A 87 2.16 16.23 43.80
C LYS A 87 1.75 17.39 42.87
N ASN A 88 1.85 17.15 41.56
CA ASN A 88 1.61 18.07 40.45
C ASN A 88 2.51 19.32 40.43
N ALA A 89 3.59 19.37 41.24
CA ALA A 89 4.47 20.54 41.29
C ALA A 89 5.60 20.51 40.24
N PHE A 90 5.90 19.34 39.68
CA PHE A 90 7.01 19.14 38.75
C PHE A 90 6.52 18.99 37.30
N ASN A 91 7.18 19.73 36.40
CA ASN A 91 7.05 19.56 34.95
C ASN A 91 7.97 18.45 34.44
N VAL A 92 9.06 18.16 35.16
CA VAL A 92 10.00 17.09 34.83
C VAL A 92 10.32 16.28 36.06
N ILE A 93 10.22 14.96 35.96
CA ILE A 93 10.69 14.03 37.00
C ILE A 93 11.75 13.11 36.38
N ASP A 94 12.98 13.15 36.91
CA ASP A 94 14.08 12.27 36.53
C ASP A 94 14.25 11.18 37.59
N ILE A 95 14.03 9.93 37.17
CA ILE A 95 14.20 8.72 37.99
C ILE A 95 15.33 7.86 37.41
N ASP A 96 16.38 7.67 38.22
CA ASP A 96 17.57 6.93 37.86
C ASP A 96 18.03 6.01 39.01
N PRO A 97 17.27 4.95 39.31
CA PRO A 97 17.65 4.00 40.33
C PRO A 97 18.85 3.15 39.91
N PHE A 98 19.48 2.53 40.89
CA PHE A 98 20.30 1.34 40.65
C PHE A 98 19.36 0.15 40.40
N GLY A 99 19.39 -0.40 39.19
CA GLY A 99 18.56 -1.54 38.81
C GLY A 99 17.29 -1.12 38.10
N SER A 100 16.15 -1.60 38.59
CA SER A 100 14.84 -1.46 37.92
C SER A 100 14.15 -0.15 38.24
N VAL A 101 13.51 0.45 37.24
CA VAL A 101 12.68 1.66 37.40
C VAL A 101 11.22 1.39 37.73
N ALA A 102 10.81 0.12 37.64
CA ALA A 102 9.42 -0.31 37.75
C ALA A 102 8.68 0.24 38.98
N SER A 103 9.30 0.19 40.17
CA SER A 103 8.67 0.60 41.42
C SER A 103 8.41 2.11 41.52
N LEU A 104 9.15 2.92 40.75
CA LEU A 104 9.05 4.38 40.77
C LEU A 104 8.05 4.92 39.74
N LEU A 105 7.78 4.16 38.66
CA LEU A 105 6.88 4.57 37.58
C LEU A 105 5.46 4.93 38.08
N PRO A 106 4.79 4.16 38.97
CA PRO A 106 3.46 4.51 39.46
C PRO A 106 3.37 5.89 40.08
N SER A 107 4.27 6.19 41.02
CA SER A 107 4.28 7.49 41.72
C SER A 107 4.68 8.62 40.78
N ALA A 108 5.69 8.43 39.92
CA ALA A 108 6.09 9.45 38.95
C ALA A 108 4.95 9.81 37.99
N ILE A 109 4.27 8.81 37.43
CA ILE A 109 3.16 9.00 36.47
C ILE A 109 1.94 9.64 37.14
N ALA A 110 1.62 9.24 38.38
CA ALA A 110 0.46 9.76 39.10
C ALA A 110 0.66 11.21 39.61
N THR A 111 1.90 11.59 39.92
CA THR A 111 2.21 12.86 40.59
C THR A 111 2.76 13.93 39.66
N ILE A 112 3.26 13.60 38.46
CA ILE A 112 3.74 14.62 37.54
C ILE A 112 2.61 15.56 37.07
N ALA A 113 2.93 16.84 36.87
CA ALA A 113 2.01 17.79 36.26
C ALA A 113 1.57 17.33 34.86
N LEU A 114 0.33 17.61 34.49
CA LEU A 114 -0.21 17.22 33.19
C LEU A 114 0.57 17.91 32.05
N GLY A 115 1.00 17.14 31.05
CA GLY A 115 1.91 17.61 30.00
C GLY A 115 3.39 17.55 30.39
N GLY A 116 3.71 17.18 31.63
CA GLY A 116 5.07 16.99 32.11
C GLY A 116 5.75 15.75 31.55
N ILE A 117 7.05 15.67 31.76
CA ILE A 117 7.95 14.67 31.17
C ILE A 117 8.62 13.84 32.26
N ILE A 118 8.57 12.51 32.09
CA ILE A 118 9.31 11.59 32.93
C ILE A 118 10.56 11.15 32.18
N CYS A 119 11.71 11.26 32.83
CA CYS A 119 12.99 10.76 32.35
C CYS A 119 13.35 9.53 33.18
N ALA A 120 13.25 8.33 32.60
CA ALA A 120 13.42 7.08 33.33
C ALA A 120 14.64 6.30 32.83
N THR A 121 15.52 5.90 33.75
CA THR A 121 16.61 4.96 33.47
C THR A 121 16.33 3.61 34.11
N ASP A 122 16.59 2.54 33.37
CA ASP A 122 16.67 1.18 33.91
C ASP A 122 18.04 0.58 33.60
N THR A 123 18.73 0.04 34.61
CA THR A 123 20.05 -0.60 34.45
C THR A 123 19.99 -2.13 34.55
N ASP A 124 18.82 -2.74 34.80
CA ASP A 124 18.64 -4.19 34.86
C ASP A 124 18.41 -4.81 33.47
N MET A 125 19.41 -4.60 32.60
CA MET A 125 19.41 -5.12 31.24
C MET A 125 19.45 -6.65 31.17
N HIS A 126 19.85 -7.34 32.24
CA HIS A 126 19.81 -8.79 32.30
C HIS A 126 18.39 -9.31 32.41
N THR A 127 17.56 -8.68 33.25
CA THR A 127 16.14 -8.99 33.37
C THR A 127 15.41 -8.63 32.08
N LEU A 128 15.57 -7.41 31.57
CA LEU A 128 14.85 -6.93 30.38
C LEU A 128 15.18 -7.67 29.06
N GLN A 129 16.40 -8.21 28.92
CA GLN A 129 16.79 -8.97 27.72
C GLN A 129 16.58 -10.48 27.85
N GLY A 130 16.05 -10.98 28.97
CA GLY A 130 15.80 -12.41 29.15
C GLY A 130 17.06 -13.28 29.22
N LYS A 131 18.21 -12.73 29.68
CA LYS A 131 19.53 -13.40 29.59
C LYS A 131 19.77 -14.50 30.61
N LYS A 132 19.04 -14.50 31.73
CA LYS A 132 19.22 -15.45 32.84
C LYS A 132 17.92 -16.22 33.06
N SER A 133 18.00 -17.39 33.68
CA SER A 133 16.84 -18.25 33.95
C SER A 133 15.75 -17.54 34.77
N TYR A 134 16.14 -16.68 35.71
CA TYR A 134 15.22 -15.89 36.55
C TYR A 134 14.72 -14.59 35.88
N SER A 135 15.20 -14.24 34.69
CA SER A 135 14.83 -12.98 34.02
C SER A 135 13.34 -12.92 33.71
N GLN A 136 12.71 -14.04 33.37
CA GLN A 136 11.27 -14.09 33.07
C GLN A 136 10.42 -13.74 34.29
N SER A 137 10.65 -14.39 35.43
CA SER A 137 9.91 -14.11 36.67
C SER A 137 10.15 -12.69 37.17
N ASN A 138 11.40 -12.23 37.16
CA ASN A 138 11.73 -10.88 37.64
C ASN A 138 11.10 -9.80 36.75
N CYS A 139 11.19 -9.96 35.43
CA CYS A 139 10.58 -9.01 34.50
C CYS A 139 9.06 -9.03 34.60
N PHE A 140 8.44 -10.20 34.83
CA PHE A 140 7.01 -10.29 35.08
C PHE A 140 6.61 -9.59 36.39
N HIS A 141 7.37 -9.75 37.47
CA HIS A 141 7.08 -9.08 38.74
C HIS A 141 7.26 -7.57 38.67
N GLN A 142 8.29 -7.09 37.95
CA GLN A 142 8.60 -5.68 37.84
C GLN A 142 7.70 -4.97 36.81
N TYR A 143 7.53 -5.57 35.65
CA TYR A 143 6.91 -4.92 34.49
C TYR A 143 5.58 -5.52 34.08
N CYS A 144 5.13 -6.64 34.68
CA CYS A 144 3.97 -7.41 34.21
C CYS A 144 4.09 -7.78 32.72
N ALA A 145 5.30 -8.14 32.28
CA ALA A 145 5.59 -8.52 30.91
C ALA A 145 6.73 -9.55 30.86
N LEU A 146 6.75 -10.35 29.80
CA LEU A 146 7.74 -11.40 29.57
C LEU A 146 8.82 -10.92 28.58
N PRO A 147 10.11 -11.04 28.92
CA PRO A 147 11.20 -10.75 28.00
C PRO A 147 11.48 -11.97 27.12
N VAL A 148 12.02 -11.74 25.92
CA VAL A 148 12.52 -12.81 25.05
C VAL A 148 13.94 -12.52 24.59
N THR A 149 14.75 -13.57 24.46
CA THR A 149 16.13 -13.43 23.96
C THR A 149 16.12 -13.33 22.43
N ALA A 150 16.30 -12.12 21.91
CA ALA A 150 16.27 -11.85 20.47
C ALA A 150 17.30 -10.79 20.04
N ALA A 151 17.50 -10.62 18.73
CA ALA A 151 18.45 -9.64 18.17
C ALA A 151 18.09 -8.21 18.59
N TYR A 152 16.79 -7.93 18.59
CA TYR A 152 16.18 -6.68 18.97
C TYR A 152 16.07 -6.48 20.50
N GLY A 153 16.80 -7.23 21.33
CA GLY A 153 16.63 -7.22 22.79
C GLY A 153 16.73 -5.85 23.45
N LYS A 154 17.58 -4.95 22.93
CA LYS A 154 17.67 -3.55 23.37
C LYS A 154 16.38 -2.76 23.07
N GLU A 155 15.77 -2.99 21.90
CA GLU A 155 14.50 -2.36 21.54
C GLU A 155 13.35 -2.92 22.38
N LEU A 156 13.31 -4.23 22.57
CA LEU A 156 12.29 -4.86 23.42
C LEU A 156 12.38 -4.33 24.86
N ALA A 157 13.57 -4.15 25.42
CA ALA A 157 13.75 -3.59 26.75
C ALA A 157 13.10 -2.19 26.90
N ILE A 158 13.32 -1.30 25.92
CA ILE A 158 12.63 0.01 25.85
C ILE A 158 11.11 -0.20 25.81
N ARG A 159 10.62 -1.08 24.93
CA ARG A 159 9.19 -1.31 24.74
C ARG A 159 8.51 -1.94 25.95
N LEU A 160 9.21 -2.75 26.74
CA LEU A 160 8.68 -3.32 27.99
C LEU A 160 8.47 -2.24 29.05
N ILE A 161 9.45 -1.34 29.22
CA ILE A 161 9.34 -0.20 30.15
C ILE A 161 8.20 0.73 29.73
N LEU A 162 8.14 1.10 28.44
CA LEU A 162 7.06 1.95 27.91
C LEU A 162 5.70 1.25 28.01
N GLY A 163 5.63 -0.06 27.78
CA GLY A 163 4.39 -0.83 27.93
C GLY A 163 3.88 -0.85 29.37
N ALA A 164 4.79 -0.96 30.35
CA ALA A 164 4.43 -0.84 31.76
C ALA A 164 3.97 0.58 32.12
N ALA A 165 4.70 1.61 31.65
CA ALA A 165 4.33 3.01 31.85
C ALA A 165 2.96 3.34 31.23
N ASP A 166 2.64 2.80 30.05
CA ASP A 166 1.35 2.98 29.39
C ASP A 166 0.19 2.36 30.18
N ARG A 167 0.37 1.14 30.70
CA ARG A 167 -0.62 0.49 31.59
C ARG A 167 -0.85 1.27 32.88
N ILE A 168 0.23 1.75 33.49
CA ILE A 168 0.16 2.57 34.72
C ILE A 168 -0.56 3.89 34.42
N ALA A 169 -0.19 4.59 33.35
CA ALA A 169 -0.83 5.84 32.95
C ALA A 169 -2.33 5.63 32.67
N ALA A 170 -2.68 4.54 31.99
CA ALA A 170 -4.06 4.17 31.72
C ALA A 170 -4.89 4.03 33.00
N ALA A 171 -4.33 3.39 34.04
CA ALA A 171 -4.99 3.26 35.35
C ALA A 171 -5.18 4.61 36.07
N CYS A 172 -4.43 5.65 35.68
CA CYS A 172 -4.52 7.00 36.21
C CYS A 172 -5.35 7.96 35.33
N ASP A 173 -6.12 7.47 34.35
CA ASP A 173 -6.81 8.28 33.31
C ASP A 173 -5.86 9.22 32.53
N ARG A 174 -4.62 8.73 32.33
CA ARG A 174 -3.55 9.40 31.58
C ARG A 174 -3.12 8.51 30.41
N MET A 175 -2.31 9.07 29.53
CA MET A 175 -1.59 8.31 28.51
C MET A 175 -0.18 8.86 28.35
N ILE A 176 0.72 8.02 27.84
CA ILE A 176 2.11 8.43 27.59
C ILE A 176 2.33 8.74 26.11
N VAL A 177 3.26 9.65 25.84
CA VAL A 177 3.79 9.92 24.50
C VAL A 177 5.32 9.86 24.57
N PRO A 178 5.95 8.78 24.07
CA PRO A 178 7.41 8.70 24.00
C PRO A 178 8.00 9.85 23.18
N ILE A 179 9.05 10.49 23.70
CA ILE A 179 9.75 11.62 23.06
C ILE A 179 11.11 11.17 22.56
N LEU A 180 11.91 10.58 23.46
CA LEU A 180 13.26 10.14 23.17
C LEU A 180 13.60 8.86 23.93
N SER A 181 13.80 7.76 23.22
CA SER A 181 14.18 6.46 23.78
C SER A 181 15.54 6.00 23.26
N THR A 182 16.41 5.54 24.15
CA THR A 182 17.75 5.03 23.81
C THR A 182 18.13 3.85 24.70
N ALA A 183 19.00 2.97 24.21
CA ALA A 183 19.59 1.91 25.02
C ALA A 183 21.07 1.78 24.73
N PHE A 184 21.85 1.63 25.79
CA PHE A 184 23.28 1.38 25.77
C PHE A 184 23.54 -0.04 26.29
N ASP A 185 24.80 -0.45 26.40
CA ASP A 185 25.12 -1.85 26.75
C ASP A 185 24.62 -2.26 28.14
N PHE A 186 24.53 -1.31 29.07
CA PHE A 186 24.21 -1.58 30.48
C PHE A 186 22.91 -0.93 30.96
N PHE A 187 22.27 -0.07 30.18
CA PHE A 187 21.06 0.62 30.61
C PHE A 187 20.17 1.06 29.46
N VAL A 188 18.89 1.24 29.76
CA VAL A 188 17.88 1.87 28.92
C VAL A 188 17.56 3.25 29.50
N ARG A 189 17.33 4.22 28.62
CA ARG A 189 16.87 5.56 28.99
C ARG A 189 15.70 5.95 28.11
N VAL A 190 14.54 6.20 28.71
CA VAL A 190 13.32 6.65 28.03
C VAL A 190 12.88 8.02 28.56
N HIS A 191 12.36 8.85 27.68
CA HIS A 191 11.75 10.12 28.00
C HIS A 191 10.35 10.13 27.39
N PHE A 192 9.32 10.32 28.20
CA PHE A 192 7.94 10.32 27.73
C PHE A 192 7.12 11.41 28.41
N ARG A 193 6.23 12.04 27.64
CA ARG A 193 5.26 13.00 28.14
C ARG A 193 4.06 12.28 28.72
N VAL A 194 3.52 12.76 29.82
CA VAL A 194 2.27 12.28 30.41
C VAL A 194 1.16 13.27 30.11
N ILE A 195 0.16 12.86 29.33
CA ILE A 195 -0.97 13.71 28.91
C ILE A 195 -2.30 13.13 29.38
N LYS A 196 -3.37 13.91 29.22
CA LYS A 196 -4.73 13.45 29.55
C LYS A 196 -5.15 12.37 28.57
N ARG A 197 -5.81 11.33 29.05
CA ARG A 197 -6.39 10.31 28.17
C ARG A 197 -7.56 10.89 27.38
N HIS A 198 -7.69 10.50 26.11
CA HIS A 198 -8.80 10.90 25.25
C HIS A 198 -9.78 9.73 25.04
N ALA A 199 -11.06 10.03 24.81
CA ALA A 199 -12.04 9.01 24.47
C ALA A 199 -11.68 8.36 23.11
N GLY A 200 -11.71 7.02 23.04
CA GLY A 200 -11.43 6.29 21.81
C GLY A 200 -9.94 6.02 21.52
N THR A 201 -9.03 6.24 22.48
CA THR A 201 -7.61 5.86 22.32
C THR A 201 -7.48 4.36 22.03
N LYS A 202 -6.87 4.02 20.89
CA LYS A 202 -6.61 2.64 20.45
C LYS A 202 -5.60 1.95 21.37
N ASN A 203 -5.65 0.61 21.41
CA ASN A 203 -4.66 -0.18 22.14
C ASN A 203 -3.26 -0.02 21.54
N THR A 204 -2.28 0.15 22.41
CA THR A 204 -0.86 0.42 22.11
C THR A 204 0.06 -0.74 22.53
N LEU A 205 -0.51 -1.86 22.98
CA LEU A 205 0.24 -3.03 23.46
C LEU A 205 0.21 -4.19 22.47
N SER A 206 1.36 -4.85 22.33
CA SER A 206 1.53 -6.05 21.50
C SER A 206 2.27 -7.15 22.25
N VAL A 207 2.14 -8.38 21.75
CA VAL A 207 2.98 -9.53 22.10
C VAL A 207 3.78 -9.98 20.88
N VAL A 208 4.93 -10.60 21.11
CA VAL A 208 5.79 -11.15 20.06
C VAL A 208 5.94 -12.64 20.27
N HIS A 209 5.73 -13.41 19.21
CA HIS A 209 6.04 -14.84 19.19
C HIS A 209 7.40 -15.01 18.53
N GLN A 210 8.42 -15.36 19.30
CA GLN A 210 9.82 -15.41 18.89
C GLN A 210 10.30 -16.87 18.78
N CYS A 211 10.88 -17.22 17.64
CA CYS A 211 11.63 -18.47 17.49
C CYS A 211 13.10 -18.26 17.83
N THR A 212 13.59 -18.80 18.95
CA THR A 212 14.99 -18.65 19.37
C THR A 212 15.98 -19.46 18.51
N LYS A 213 15.49 -20.43 17.72
CA LYS A 213 16.32 -21.25 16.82
C LYS A 213 16.67 -20.56 15.51
N CYS A 214 15.68 -20.07 14.77
CA CYS A 214 15.89 -19.47 13.44
C CYS A 214 15.91 -17.94 13.45
N CYS A 215 15.36 -17.29 14.48
CA CYS A 215 15.12 -15.85 14.58
C CYS A 215 13.85 -15.34 13.87
N HIS A 216 12.94 -16.23 13.45
CA HIS A 216 11.58 -15.84 13.06
C HIS A 216 10.88 -15.14 14.23
N TYR A 217 10.12 -14.09 13.94
CA TYR A 217 9.17 -13.54 14.90
C TYR A 217 7.92 -13.02 14.19
N SER A 218 6.81 -13.00 14.93
CA SER A 218 5.54 -12.40 14.54
C SER A 218 5.00 -11.56 15.69
N ILE A 219 4.40 -10.41 15.37
CA ILE A 219 3.89 -9.46 16.36
C ILE A 219 2.38 -9.43 16.26
N TYR A 220 1.70 -9.55 17.40
CA TYR A 220 0.25 -9.53 17.50
C TYR A 220 -0.17 -8.37 18.40
N LYS A 221 -1.11 -7.54 17.95
CA LYS A 221 -1.67 -6.47 18.78
C LYS A 221 -2.70 -7.05 19.71
N LEU A 222 -2.64 -6.64 20.98
CA LEU A 222 -3.66 -7.06 21.93
C LEU A 222 -5.02 -6.46 21.53
N ASN A 223 -6.10 -7.21 21.69
CA ASN A 223 -7.47 -6.86 21.28
C ASN A 223 -7.75 -6.86 19.76
N GLU A 224 -6.86 -7.40 18.93
CA GLU A 224 -7.16 -7.74 17.53
C GLU A 224 -7.43 -9.26 17.40
N GLU A 225 -8.39 -9.65 16.55
CA GLU A 225 -8.76 -11.07 16.31
C GLU A 225 -7.70 -11.77 15.43
N ASP A 226 -6.52 -12.01 15.99
CA ASP A 226 -5.44 -12.71 15.29
C ASP A 226 -5.36 -14.20 15.67
N CYS A 227 -5.05 -15.05 14.69
CA CYS A 227 -4.76 -16.46 14.93
C CYS A 227 -3.34 -16.64 15.49
N TYR A 228 -3.23 -17.01 16.76
CA TYR A 228 -1.96 -17.30 17.41
C TYR A 228 -1.45 -18.69 17.02
N SER A 229 -0.26 -18.76 16.42
CA SER A 229 0.49 -20.02 16.30
C SER A 229 1.55 -20.10 17.39
N ASN A 230 1.63 -21.25 18.05
CA ASN A 230 2.73 -21.59 18.98
C ASN A 230 3.88 -22.31 18.27
N ILE A 231 3.77 -22.55 16.96
CA ILE A 231 4.76 -23.27 16.16
C ILE A 231 5.35 -22.32 15.12
N CYS A 232 6.68 -22.32 15.04
CA CYS A 232 7.43 -21.53 14.09
C CYS A 232 7.18 -22.02 12.65
N PRO A 233 6.71 -21.18 11.72
CA PRO A 233 6.46 -21.58 10.34
C PRO A 233 7.75 -21.88 9.56
N ILE A 234 8.91 -21.46 10.08
CA ILE A 234 10.21 -21.56 9.41
C ILE A 234 10.97 -22.82 9.81
N CYS A 235 10.91 -23.22 11.09
CA CYS A 235 11.71 -24.33 11.60
C CYS A 235 10.93 -25.31 12.49
N SER A 236 9.61 -25.16 12.59
CA SER A 236 8.68 -26.00 13.34
C SER A 236 8.95 -26.11 14.84
N GLN A 237 9.80 -25.24 15.40
CA GLN A 237 10.04 -25.16 16.84
C GLN A 237 8.94 -24.39 17.54
N THR A 238 8.74 -24.67 18.83
CA THR A 238 7.88 -23.86 19.68
C THR A 238 8.35 -22.41 19.73
N LEU A 239 7.40 -21.49 19.63
CA LEU A 239 7.64 -20.05 19.75
C LEU A 239 7.55 -19.62 21.23
N GLU A 240 8.51 -18.80 21.66
CA GLU A 240 8.47 -18.12 22.96
C GLU A 240 7.62 -16.85 22.84
N ILE A 241 6.80 -16.57 23.85
CA ILE A 241 5.95 -15.37 23.88
C ILE A 241 6.64 -14.29 24.72
N GLY A 242 6.79 -13.10 24.14
CA GLY A 242 7.28 -11.89 24.82
C GLY A 242 6.23 -10.78 24.82
N GLY A 243 6.28 -9.90 25.82
CA GLY A 243 5.33 -8.81 26.03
C GLY A 243 4.39 -9.04 27.23
N PRO A 244 3.35 -8.20 27.41
CA PRO A 244 2.95 -7.12 26.50
C PRO A 244 3.92 -5.93 26.52
N PHE A 245 4.30 -5.48 25.33
CA PHE A 245 5.22 -4.37 25.11
C PHE A 245 4.57 -3.26 24.28
N TRP A 246 5.12 -2.04 24.37
CA TRP A 246 4.68 -0.88 23.60
C TRP A 246 4.89 -1.08 22.09
N HIS A 247 3.81 -1.05 21.32
CA HIS A 247 3.81 -1.21 19.86
C HIS A 247 4.15 0.08 19.12
N GLY A 248 3.73 1.23 19.66
CA GLY A 248 3.82 2.52 18.99
C GLY A 248 5.25 3.04 18.79
N ASP A 249 5.32 4.30 18.38
CA ASP A 249 6.57 5.00 18.12
C ASP A 249 7.41 5.13 19.39
N LEU A 250 8.73 5.01 19.24
CA LEU A 250 9.67 5.16 20.36
C LEU A 250 10.10 6.61 20.58
N GLN A 251 9.77 7.48 19.62
CA GLN A 251 10.32 8.81 19.44
C GLN A 251 9.22 9.75 18.93
N ASP A 252 9.27 11.02 19.32
CA ASP A 252 8.49 12.08 18.67
C ASP A 252 9.32 12.66 17.52
N THR A 253 9.23 12.05 16.34
CA THR A 253 10.06 12.42 15.18
C THR A 253 9.83 13.87 14.74
N SER A 254 8.63 14.41 14.91
CA SER A 254 8.32 15.81 14.59
C SER A 254 9.08 16.76 15.51
N PHE A 255 9.05 16.49 16.83
CA PHE A 255 9.81 17.24 17.81
C PHE A 255 11.33 17.09 17.61
N LEU A 256 11.83 15.87 17.37
CA LEU A 256 13.26 15.65 17.17
C LEU A 256 13.78 16.36 15.91
N THR A 257 13.00 16.37 14.82
CA THR A 257 13.38 17.04 13.57
C THR A 257 13.38 18.56 13.73
N THR A 258 12.36 19.11 14.39
CA THR A 258 12.20 20.55 14.54
C THR A 258 13.14 21.11 15.60
N SER A 259 13.17 20.50 16.78
CA SER A 259 13.81 21.06 17.98
C SER A 259 15.23 20.54 18.20
N LEU A 260 15.63 19.41 17.59
CA LEU A 260 16.95 18.80 17.75
C LEU A 260 17.69 18.63 16.40
N SER A 261 17.41 19.51 15.43
CA SER A 261 18.18 19.62 14.20
C SER A 261 19.63 20.04 14.44
N GLU A 262 20.52 19.78 13.47
CA GLU A 262 21.93 20.16 13.58
C GLU A 262 22.12 21.66 13.82
N SER A 263 21.36 22.50 13.11
CA SER A 263 21.38 23.95 13.26
C SER A 263 20.95 24.40 14.66
N ASN A 264 19.93 23.75 15.23
CA ASN A 264 19.40 24.13 16.53
C ASN A 264 20.31 23.66 17.67
N ILE A 265 20.86 22.43 17.58
CA ILE A 265 21.84 21.93 18.54
C ILE A 265 23.10 22.81 18.58
N GLN A 266 23.52 23.38 17.45
CA GLN A 266 24.66 24.31 17.41
C GLN A 266 24.42 25.61 18.21
N GLN A 267 23.16 26.01 18.36
CA GLN A 267 22.74 27.22 19.08
C GLN A 267 22.51 26.98 20.57
N TYR A 268 22.59 25.74 21.06
CA TYR A 268 22.35 25.39 22.46
C TYR A 268 23.64 25.50 23.28
N PRO A 269 23.77 26.48 24.20
CA PRO A 269 24.96 26.69 25.05
C PRO A 269 25.41 25.41 25.77
N ALA A 270 24.45 24.60 26.22
CA ALA A 270 24.68 23.29 26.83
C ALA A 270 25.41 22.30 25.90
N ALA A 271 25.06 22.29 24.62
CA ALA A 271 25.72 21.47 23.61
C ALA A 271 27.09 22.06 23.22
N THR A 272 27.29 23.38 23.35
CA THR A 272 28.55 24.10 23.06
C THR A 272 29.61 24.01 24.15
N ARG A 273 29.27 23.80 25.42
CA ARG A 273 30.23 23.83 26.54
C ARG A 273 31.24 22.66 26.59
N TYR A 274 31.00 21.55 25.89
CA TYR A 274 31.92 20.40 25.83
C TYR A 274 32.89 20.42 24.63
N THR A 275 33.23 21.62 24.14
CA THR A 275 33.93 21.87 22.86
C THR A 275 35.45 21.73 22.86
N THR A 276 36.11 21.49 23.99
CA THR A 276 37.58 21.38 24.01
C THR A 276 38.12 20.03 23.52
N LYS A 277 37.24 19.06 23.25
CA LYS A 277 37.56 17.88 22.43
C LYS A 277 36.40 17.64 21.47
N SER A 278 36.67 17.82 20.17
CA SER A 278 35.78 17.62 19.00
C SER A 278 34.90 16.34 19.00
N THR A 279 35.06 15.42 19.94
CA THR A 279 34.41 14.09 19.94
C THR A 279 33.05 14.00 20.64
N SER A 280 32.65 14.91 21.54
CA SER A 280 31.40 14.76 22.34
C SER A 280 30.15 15.32 21.63
N LYS A 281 30.21 16.53 21.06
CA LYS A 281 29.15 17.13 20.22
C LYS A 281 28.71 16.19 19.11
N LEU A 282 29.69 15.57 18.44
CA LEU A 282 29.46 14.61 17.37
C LEU A 282 28.76 13.34 17.88
N LYS A 283 28.94 12.90 19.13
CA LYS A 283 28.33 11.67 19.64
C LYS A 283 26.82 11.79 19.88
N ASN A 284 26.37 12.84 20.58
CA ASN A 284 24.94 13.01 20.87
C ASN A 284 24.15 13.33 19.60
N TYR A 285 24.67 14.22 18.75
CA TYR A 285 24.07 14.48 17.45
C TYR A 285 24.08 13.23 16.57
N ARG A 286 25.12 12.38 16.60
CA ARG A 286 25.12 11.10 15.88
C ARG A 286 24.03 10.14 16.36
N ILE A 287 23.71 10.12 17.65
CA ILE A 287 22.60 9.31 18.17
C ILE A 287 21.27 9.85 17.64
N ILE A 288 21.03 11.17 17.77
CA ILE A 288 19.81 11.82 17.27
C ILE A 288 19.69 11.64 15.75
N LYS A 289 20.78 11.86 15.01
CA LYS A 289 20.84 11.61 13.57
C LYS A 289 20.58 10.15 13.22
N GLY A 290 21.12 9.21 14.00
CA GLY A 290 20.84 7.79 13.84
C GLY A 290 19.36 7.46 14.02
N ILE A 291 18.71 8.09 15.00
CA ILE A 291 17.26 7.99 15.22
C ILE A 291 16.49 8.60 14.04
N LEU A 292 16.87 9.79 13.56
CA LEU A 292 16.20 10.47 12.45
C LEU A 292 16.40 9.77 11.09
N LEU A 293 17.45 8.96 10.94
CA LEU A 293 17.69 8.12 9.78
C LEU A 293 16.99 6.75 9.86
N GLU A 294 16.43 6.42 11.02
CA GLU A 294 15.64 5.20 11.19
C GLU A 294 14.24 5.44 10.61
N GLU A 295 14.03 4.99 9.38
CA GLU A 295 12.70 4.98 8.75
C GLU A 295 11.69 4.20 9.58
N ASP A 296 10.44 4.66 9.62
CA ASP A 296 9.33 3.98 10.30
C ASP A 296 9.01 2.65 9.59
N ASN A 297 9.58 1.59 10.12
CA ASN A 297 9.51 0.23 9.60
C ASN A 297 8.77 -0.71 10.56
N GLY A 298 8.03 -0.15 11.53
CA GLY A 298 7.36 -0.91 12.57
C GLY A 298 8.31 -1.42 13.68
N PRO A 299 7.76 -2.18 14.64
CA PRO A 299 8.50 -2.61 15.82
C PRO A 299 9.49 -3.76 15.55
N LEU A 300 10.62 -3.72 16.26
CA LEU A 300 11.69 -4.73 16.29
C LEU A 300 12.49 -4.80 14.97
N PHE A 301 13.51 -5.66 14.91
CA PHE A 301 14.39 -5.79 13.74
C PHE A 301 15.12 -7.14 13.67
N TYR A 302 15.61 -7.51 12.49
CA TYR A 302 16.48 -8.69 12.33
C TYR A 302 17.96 -8.32 12.43
N SER A 303 18.78 -9.29 12.81
CA SER A 303 20.23 -9.21 12.69
C SER A 303 20.71 -10.21 11.65
N LEU A 304 21.48 -9.75 10.67
CA LEU A 304 21.97 -10.59 9.58
C LEU A 304 22.82 -11.75 10.10
N SER A 305 23.69 -11.49 11.09
CA SER A 305 24.52 -12.52 11.68
C SER A 305 23.71 -13.60 12.41
N ARG A 306 22.60 -13.21 13.05
CA ARG A 306 21.70 -14.17 13.71
C ARG A 306 20.85 -14.96 12.72
N LEU A 307 20.37 -14.34 11.64
CA LEU A 307 19.66 -15.02 10.56
C LEU A 307 20.50 -16.12 9.92
N PHE A 308 21.81 -15.88 9.74
CA PHE A 308 22.72 -16.84 9.12
C PHE A 308 23.41 -17.78 10.12
N ARG A 309 23.19 -17.63 11.43
CA ARG A 309 23.79 -18.48 12.47
C ARG A 309 23.52 -19.98 12.27
N PRO A 310 22.33 -20.42 11.80
CA PRO A 310 22.09 -21.84 11.50
C PRO A 310 22.91 -22.38 10.32
N TYR A 311 23.39 -21.52 9.41
CA TYR A 311 24.01 -21.88 8.13
C TYR A 311 25.53 -21.65 8.13
N LYS A 312 26.24 -22.31 9.06
CA LYS A 312 27.68 -22.08 9.32
C LYS A 312 28.60 -22.31 8.11
N SER A 313 28.20 -23.12 7.14
CA SER A 313 28.98 -23.44 5.95
C SER A 313 28.96 -22.34 4.87
N ILE A 314 28.03 -21.39 4.96
CA ILE A 314 27.83 -20.37 3.92
C ILE A 314 28.06 -18.99 4.53
N LYS A 315 28.95 -18.22 3.89
CA LYS A 315 29.21 -16.83 4.29
C LYS A 315 27.96 -15.98 4.04
N PRO A 316 27.48 -15.20 5.02
CA PRO A 316 26.36 -14.29 4.80
C PRO A 316 26.70 -13.22 3.74
N PRO A 317 25.69 -12.65 3.06
CA PRO A 317 25.90 -11.51 2.17
C PRO A 317 26.38 -10.29 2.97
N SER A 318 26.80 -9.24 2.25
CA SER A 318 26.96 -7.93 2.89
C SER A 318 25.58 -7.40 3.32
N LEU A 319 25.54 -6.66 4.43
CA LEU A 319 24.31 -6.05 4.92
C LEU A 319 23.62 -5.20 3.86
N ASN A 320 24.39 -4.39 3.13
CA ASN A 320 23.88 -3.55 2.05
C ASN A 320 23.26 -4.39 0.91
N LEU A 321 23.86 -5.54 0.57
CA LEU A 321 23.31 -6.43 -0.44
C LEU A 321 22.00 -7.05 0.03
N PHE A 322 21.94 -7.51 1.29
CA PHE A 322 20.71 -8.07 1.86
C PHE A 322 19.57 -7.03 1.91
N LYS A 323 19.88 -5.79 2.33
CA LYS A 323 18.91 -4.68 2.32
C LYS A 323 18.44 -4.35 0.91
N LYS A 324 19.36 -4.28 -0.07
CA LYS A 324 19.01 -4.08 -1.48
C LYS A 324 18.11 -5.18 -2.02
N ALA A 325 18.33 -6.42 -1.62
CA ALA A 325 17.45 -7.54 -1.99
C ALA A 325 16.03 -7.33 -1.45
N LEU A 326 15.88 -7.00 -0.16
CA LEU A 326 14.58 -6.66 0.42
C LEU A 326 13.92 -5.42 -0.23
N ILE A 327 14.69 -4.38 -0.54
CA ILE A 327 14.21 -3.19 -1.28
C ILE A 327 13.71 -3.59 -2.67
N SER A 328 14.40 -4.52 -3.35
CA SER A 328 13.98 -5.02 -4.65
C SER A 328 12.68 -5.84 -4.60
N LEU A 329 12.33 -6.42 -3.43
CA LEU A 329 11.02 -7.04 -3.17
C LEU A 329 9.92 -6.00 -2.89
N GLY A 330 10.26 -4.70 -2.83
CA GLY A 330 9.32 -3.61 -2.56
C GLY A 330 9.16 -3.28 -1.07
N HIS A 331 10.04 -3.78 -0.20
CA HIS A 331 10.01 -3.44 1.22
C HIS A 331 10.85 -2.20 1.54
N ILE A 332 10.38 -1.41 2.50
CA ILE A 332 11.18 -0.35 3.11
C ILE A 332 12.13 -1.01 4.12
N VAL A 333 13.39 -0.59 4.11
CA VAL A 333 14.43 -1.18 4.95
C VAL A 333 15.38 -0.10 5.46
N SER A 334 15.56 -0.02 6.77
CA SER A 334 16.53 0.86 7.43
C SER A 334 17.44 0.09 8.39
N SER A 335 18.34 0.80 9.08
CA SER A 335 19.02 0.29 10.28
C SER A 335 18.34 0.92 11.49
N SER A 336 18.26 0.17 12.59
CA SER A 336 17.92 0.73 13.90
C SER A 336 19.08 1.54 14.48
N HIS A 337 18.78 2.66 15.15
CA HIS A 337 19.74 3.42 15.96
C HIS A 337 20.33 2.61 17.12
N LEU A 338 19.68 1.50 17.51
CA LEU A 338 20.12 0.59 18.57
C LEU A 338 21.12 -0.46 18.08
N ASP A 339 21.14 -0.74 16.78
CA ASP A 339 22.07 -1.66 16.14
C ASP A 339 22.28 -1.27 14.66
N PRO A 340 23.41 -0.63 14.30
CA PRO A 340 23.71 -0.27 12.91
C PRO A 340 23.74 -1.46 11.95
N MET A 341 24.01 -2.67 12.45
CA MET A 341 24.06 -3.90 11.67
C MET A 341 22.68 -4.60 11.54
N SER A 342 21.63 -3.95 12.01
CA SER A 342 20.26 -4.46 11.91
C SER A 342 19.63 -4.27 10.53
N ILE A 343 18.60 -5.08 10.31
CA ILE A 343 17.68 -5.02 9.18
C ILE A 343 16.31 -4.72 9.80
N LYS A 344 15.95 -3.43 9.83
CA LYS A 344 14.64 -2.99 10.28
C LYS A 344 13.74 -2.82 9.07
N THR A 345 12.61 -3.51 9.02
CA THR A 345 11.76 -3.58 7.83
C THR A 345 10.35 -4.02 8.19
N GLN A 346 9.38 -3.53 7.41
CA GLN A 346 8.00 -4.02 7.40
C GLN A 346 7.81 -5.31 6.59
N ALA A 347 8.89 -5.89 6.05
CA ALA A 347 8.83 -7.16 5.34
C ALA A 347 8.31 -8.26 6.26
N SER A 348 7.47 -9.15 5.71
CA SER A 348 7.05 -10.32 6.46
C SER A 348 8.27 -11.19 6.79
N SER A 349 8.21 -11.95 7.89
CA SER A 349 9.24 -12.96 8.16
C SER A 349 9.48 -13.85 6.93
N ILE A 350 8.42 -14.19 6.19
CA ILE A 350 8.50 -15.04 4.98
C ILE A 350 9.40 -14.38 3.92
N ASP A 351 9.22 -13.10 3.64
CA ASP A 351 10.02 -12.37 2.65
C ASP A 351 11.50 -12.25 3.07
N VAL A 352 11.75 -12.03 4.36
CA VAL A 352 13.11 -12.01 4.91
C VAL A 352 13.80 -13.36 4.70
N TYR A 353 13.11 -14.47 4.96
CA TYR A 353 13.66 -15.80 4.74
C TYR A 353 13.71 -16.20 3.25
N ALA A 354 12.89 -15.62 2.39
CA ALA A 354 13.01 -15.80 0.94
C ALA A 354 14.37 -15.27 0.44
N VAL A 355 14.81 -14.11 0.93
CA VAL A 355 16.16 -13.58 0.62
C VAL A 355 17.26 -14.48 1.17
N VAL A 356 17.10 -14.99 2.40
CA VAL A 356 18.05 -15.97 2.99
C VAL A 356 18.14 -17.21 2.10
N LYS A 357 17.00 -17.80 1.73
CA LYS A 357 16.93 -18.99 0.88
C LYS A 357 17.60 -18.76 -0.47
N ALA A 358 17.29 -17.65 -1.14
CA ALA A 358 17.91 -17.29 -2.41
C ALA A 358 19.45 -17.18 -2.29
N TRP A 359 19.95 -16.57 -1.22
CA TRP A 359 21.40 -16.47 -0.99
C TRP A 359 22.06 -17.84 -0.80
N LEU A 360 21.44 -18.73 0.00
CA LEU A 360 21.96 -20.07 0.25
C LEU A 360 22.01 -20.88 -1.05
N THR A 361 20.96 -20.83 -1.88
CA THR A 361 20.90 -21.54 -3.17
C THR A 361 21.97 -21.09 -4.15
N ILE A 362 22.31 -19.79 -4.20
CA ILE A 362 23.33 -19.27 -5.12
C ILE A 362 24.74 -19.68 -4.69
N ASN A 363 25.01 -19.74 -3.38
CA ASN A 363 26.38 -19.80 -2.85
C ASN A 363 26.81 -21.20 -2.37
N ASP A 364 25.95 -22.20 -2.46
CA ASP A 364 26.32 -23.58 -2.14
C ASP A 364 25.93 -24.53 -3.28
N LYS A 365 26.96 -24.98 -4.03
CA LYS A 365 26.80 -25.94 -5.15
C LYS A 365 26.38 -27.34 -4.69
N ASN A 366 26.50 -27.64 -3.39
CA ASN A 366 26.07 -28.90 -2.76
C ASN A 366 24.70 -28.78 -2.07
N PHE A 367 24.09 -27.59 -2.02
CA PHE A 367 22.69 -27.40 -1.62
C PHE A 367 21.76 -27.86 -2.75
N THR A 368 21.63 -29.18 -2.88
CA THR A 368 20.66 -29.81 -3.78
C THR A 368 19.22 -29.55 -3.30
N GLN A 369 18.23 -29.70 -4.18
CA GLN A 369 16.80 -29.64 -3.81
C GLN A 369 16.45 -30.55 -2.61
N ALA A 370 17.16 -31.67 -2.43
CA ALA A 370 17.00 -32.59 -1.29
C ALA A 370 17.46 -31.97 0.06
N THR A 371 18.45 -31.08 0.06
CA THR A 371 18.90 -30.37 1.27
C THR A 371 17.91 -29.27 1.69
N LEU A 372 17.19 -28.66 0.72
CA LEU A 372 16.11 -27.72 0.97
C LEU A 372 14.88 -28.38 1.63
N GLN A 373 14.64 -29.67 1.36
CA GLN A 373 13.58 -30.47 2.00
C GLN A 373 13.90 -30.84 3.45
N ASN A 374 15.18 -30.87 3.85
CA ASN A 374 15.63 -31.24 5.21
C ASN A 374 15.78 -30.06 6.17
N ILE A 375 15.63 -28.82 5.71
CA ILE A 375 15.47 -27.67 6.61
C ILE A 375 14.00 -27.72 7.09
N PRO A 376 13.73 -27.62 8.40
CA PRO A 376 12.39 -27.85 8.98
C PRO A 376 11.39 -26.72 8.70
N TRP A 377 11.38 -26.18 7.48
CA TRP A 377 10.24 -25.44 6.96
C TRP A 377 9.07 -26.40 6.98
N GLN A 378 8.10 -26.19 7.86
CA GLN A 378 6.81 -26.82 7.70
C GLN A 378 6.28 -26.34 6.36
N SER A 379 6.34 -27.21 5.35
CA SER A 379 5.79 -27.06 4.00
C SER A 379 5.45 -25.60 3.64
N ILE A 380 6.48 -24.82 3.33
CA ILE A 380 6.27 -23.78 2.32
C ILE A 380 6.13 -24.60 1.05
N ASP A 381 4.89 -24.85 0.62
CA ASP A 381 4.56 -25.65 -0.54
C ASP A 381 5.35 -25.17 -1.76
N VAL A 382 6.51 -25.79 -1.97
CA VAL A 382 7.16 -25.83 -3.27
C VAL A 382 6.46 -26.96 -4.00
N PHE A 383 5.38 -26.58 -4.68
CA PHE A 383 4.88 -27.15 -5.92
C PHE A 383 4.56 -28.66 -5.92
N ASN A 384 3.35 -29.01 -5.46
CA ASN A 384 2.59 -30.05 -6.13
C ASN A 384 1.76 -29.41 -7.25
N ALA A 385 2.20 -29.58 -8.51
CA ALA A 385 1.55 -29.03 -9.70
C ALA A 385 0.11 -29.52 -9.94
N SER A 386 -0.37 -30.48 -9.13
CA SER A 386 -1.72 -31.06 -9.22
C SER A 386 -2.75 -30.41 -8.28
N GLN A 387 -2.38 -29.50 -7.37
CA GLN A 387 -3.29 -28.92 -6.38
C GLN A 387 -3.70 -27.45 -6.63
N PHE A 388 -3.17 -26.78 -7.67
CA PHE A 388 -3.37 -25.34 -7.90
C PHE A 388 -4.32 -25.00 -9.06
N GLN A 389 -5.28 -25.88 -9.37
CA GLN A 389 -6.19 -25.67 -10.49
C GLN A 389 -7.10 -24.42 -10.37
N ASP A 390 -7.11 -23.68 -9.26
CA ASP A 390 -7.98 -22.50 -9.08
C ASP A 390 -7.26 -21.17 -8.78
N GLN A 391 -5.92 -21.14 -8.71
CA GLN A 391 -5.19 -19.88 -8.45
C GLN A 391 -4.38 -19.41 -9.65
N MET A 392 -4.32 -18.09 -9.79
CA MET A 392 -3.67 -17.42 -10.91
C MET A 392 -2.28 -16.92 -10.50
N PRO A 393 -1.17 -17.55 -10.96
CA PRO A 393 0.19 -17.08 -10.68
C PRO A 393 0.39 -15.62 -11.05
N VAL A 394 1.09 -14.87 -10.18
CA VAL A 394 1.41 -13.46 -10.40
C VAL A 394 2.86 -13.33 -10.86
N LEU A 395 3.07 -12.75 -12.02
CA LEU A 395 4.38 -12.46 -12.58
C LEU A 395 4.65 -10.96 -12.52
N ILE A 396 5.71 -10.58 -11.82
CA ILE A 396 6.05 -9.17 -11.62
C ILE A 396 7.34 -8.84 -12.37
N GLY A 397 7.24 -7.92 -13.31
CA GLY A 397 8.36 -7.52 -14.16
C GLY A 397 7.95 -7.16 -15.58
N HIS A 398 8.93 -6.78 -16.39
CA HIS A 398 8.77 -6.61 -17.83
C HIS A 398 8.90 -7.96 -18.54
N VAL A 399 7.90 -8.34 -19.33
CA VAL A 399 7.92 -9.58 -20.12
C VAL A 399 8.08 -9.26 -21.59
N ILE A 400 9.07 -9.85 -22.23
CA ILE A 400 9.35 -9.69 -23.65
C ILE A 400 9.21 -11.04 -24.34
N PHE A 401 8.38 -11.08 -25.38
CA PHE A 401 8.21 -12.23 -26.28
C PHE A 401 9.00 -11.99 -27.57
N GLU A 402 9.97 -12.86 -27.81
CA GLU A 402 10.85 -12.82 -28.98
C GLU A 402 11.00 -14.20 -29.63
N GLY A 403 11.07 -14.22 -30.96
CA GLY A 403 11.26 -15.42 -31.78
C GLY A 403 10.09 -15.72 -32.72
N ASN A 404 10.28 -16.70 -33.60
CA ASN A 404 9.32 -17.05 -34.66
C ASN A 404 8.24 -18.05 -34.22
N ALA A 405 8.18 -18.40 -32.93
CA ALA A 405 7.28 -19.43 -32.42
C ALA A 405 5.90 -18.88 -32.03
N THR A 406 4.92 -19.78 -31.93
CA THR A 406 3.61 -19.50 -31.32
C THR A 406 3.62 -19.93 -29.86
N LEU A 407 3.20 -19.04 -28.95
CA LEU A 407 3.13 -19.27 -27.51
C LEU A 407 1.68 -19.13 -27.02
N ASN A 408 1.25 -20.02 -26.12
CA ASN A 408 -0.03 -19.92 -25.43
C ASN A 408 0.21 -19.77 -23.94
N ILE A 409 -0.33 -18.70 -23.37
CA ILE A 409 -0.20 -18.31 -21.97
C ILE A 409 -1.58 -18.30 -21.37
N GLN A 410 -1.76 -19.11 -20.34
CA GLN A 410 -3.05 -19.25 -19.70
C GLN A 410 -2.93 -18.92 -18.21
N ARG A 411 -3.89 -18.16 -17.69
CA ARG A 411 -4.07 -17.95 -16.25
C ARG A 411 -2.84 -17.37 -15.53
N ILE A 412 -2.23 -16.32 -16.10
CA ILE A 412 -1.14 -15.57 -15.45
C ILE A 412 -1.54 -14.11 -15.22
N HIS A 413 -1.27 -13.60 -14.02
CA HIS A 413 -1.44 -12.21 -13.63
C HIS A 413 -0.11 -11.45 -13.76
N PHE A 414 0.03 -10.62 -14.78
CA PHE A 414 1.19 -9.79 -15.01
C PHE A 414 1.04 -8.43 -14.32
N ARG A 415 2.08 -7.96 -13.63
CA ARG A 415 2.13 -6.59 -13.10
C ARG A 415 3.53 -6.00 -13.10
N ILE A 416 3.65 -4.67 -13.12
CA ILE A 416 4.94 -4.01 -12.94
C ILE A 416 5.28 -3.78 -11.46
N PRO A 417 6.57 -3.67 -11.08
CA PRO A 417 6.96 -3.24 -9.74
C PRO A 417 6.47 -1.82 -9.43
N LYS A 418 5.97 -1.58 -8.20
CA LYS A 418 5.42 -0.28 -7.76
C LYS A 418 6.42 0.90 -7.85
N HIS A 419 7.73 0.61 -7.86
CA HIS A 419 8.80 1.61 -7.87
C HIS A 419 9.81 1.40 -9.02
N SER A 420 9.35 0.93 -10.18
CA SER A 420 10.24 0.77 -11.35
C SER A 420 10.78 2.13 -11.84
N THR A 421 12.11 2.24 -11.94
CA THR A 421 12.79 3.37 -12.60
C THR A 421 12.84 3.22 -14.11
N ASP A 422 12.64 2.00 -14.62
CA ASP A 422 12.80 1.68 -16.03
C ASP A 422 11.49 1.92 -16.78
N LYS A 423 11.59 2.63 -17.91
CA LYS A 423 10.46 2.84 -18.83
C LYS A 423 10.28 1.59 -19.68
N VAL A 424 9.40 0.69 -19.22
CA VAL A 424 9.07 -0.57 -19.90
C VAL A 424 7.56 -0.79 -20.00
N HIS A 425 7.14 -1.55 -21.01
CA HIS A 425 5.78 -2.10 -21.04
C HIS A 425 5.65 -3.16 -19.94
N THR A 426 4.43 -3.56 -19.57
CA THR A 426 4.26 -4.75 -18.72
C THR A 426 4.55 -6.00 -19.54
N ILE A 427 4.01 -6.02 -20.77
CA ILE A 427 4.26 -7.05 -21.78
C ILE A 427 4.62 -6.38 -23.10
N LEU A 428 5.69 -6.85 -23.74
CA LEU A 428 6.08 -6.51 -25.10
C LEU A 428 6.14 -7.78 -25.96
N VAL A 429 5.32 -7.84 -27.00
CA VAL A 429 5.42 -8.84 -28.07
C VAL A 429 6.16 -8.20 -29.23
N SER A 430 7.49 -8.41 -29.29
CA SER A 430 8.36 -7.78 -30.28
C SER A 430 8.59 -8.65 -31.52
N SER A 431 8.36 -9.97 -31.45
CA SER A 431 8.26 -10.88 -32.59
C SER A 431 7.42 -12.11 -32.24
N GLY A 432 6.79 -12.74 -33.25
CA GLY A 432 6.06 -14.00 -33.10
C GLY A 432 4.56 -13.86 -32.85
N SER A 433 3.95 -14.93 -32.35
CA SER A 433 2.50 -15.06 -32.14
C SER A 433 2.21 -15.50 -30.71
N VAL A 434 1.45 -14.71 -29.95
CA VAL A 434 1.16 -15.01 -28.54
C VAL A 434 -0.34 -14.99 -28.28
N THR A 435 -0.85 -16.07 -27.67
CA THR A 435 -2.21 -16.16 -27.15
C THR A 435 -2.18 -16.01 -25.63
N PHE A 436 -3.02 -15.12 -25.10
CA PHE A 436 -3.29 -14.93 -23.69
C PHE A 436 -4.73 -15.38 -23.41
N ASP A 437 -4.90 -16.34 -22.52
CA ASP A 437 -6.21 -16.92 -22.18
C ASP A 437 -6.44 -16.85 -20.67
N ASN A 438 -7.51 -16.16 -20.26
CA ASN A 438 -7.83 -15.93 -18.86
C ASN A 438 -6.67 -15.28 -18.05
N CYS A 439 -5.94 -14.37 -18.70
CA CYS A 439 -4.82 -13.63 -18.11
C CYS A 439 -5.24 -12.25 -17.55
N VAL A 440 -4.50 -11.74 -16.58
CA VAL A 440 -4.72 -10.42 -15.97
C VAL A 440 -3.46 -9.60 -16.19
N VAL A 441 -3.58 -8.35 -16.63
CA VAL A 441 -2.44 -7.44 -16.78
C VAL A 441 -2.73 -6.14 -16.04
N GLU A 442 -1.95 -5.85 -15.01
CA GLU A 442 -2.11 -4.70 -14.12
C GLU A 442 -0.96 -3.71 -14.26
N GLY A 443 -1.30 -2.46 -14.56
CA GLY A 443 -0.35 -1.35 -14.56
C GLY A 443 0.60 -1.33 -15.77
N SER A 444 1.36 -0.26 -15.90
CA SER A 444 2.49 -0.09 -16.83
C SER A 444 3.38 1.06 -16.36
N SER A 445 4.61 1.19 -16.87
CA SER A 445 5.43 2.37 -16.55
C SER A 445 4.80 3.66 -17.11
N PRO A 446 5.08 4.83 -16.50
CA PRO A 446 4.59 6.11 -17.02
C PRO A 446 4.91 6.27 -18.51
N SER A 447 3.91 6.74 -19.26
CA SER A 447 3.97 6.93 -20.71
C SER A 447 4.11 5.66 -21.56
N LEU A 448 3.92 4.47 -21.00
CA LEU A 448 3.92 3.21 -21.75
C LEU A 448 2.64 2.39 -21.54
N ALA A 449 2.36 1.47 -22.46
CA ALA A 449 1.18 0.61 -22.44
C ALA A 449 1.34 -0.63 -21.53
N CYS A 450 0.24 -1.20 -21.05
CA CYS A 450 0.26 -2.50 -20.37
C CYS A 450 0.78 -3.57 -21.31
N VAL A 451 0.20 -3.67 -22.51
CA VAL A 451 0.64 -4.62 -23.54
C VAL A 451 0.97 -3.88 -24.82
N CYS A 452 2.14 -4.15 -25.38
CA CYS A 452 2.59 -3.63 -26.67
C CYS A 452 2.80 -4.79 -27.65
N ILE A 453 2.20 -4.71 -28.83
CA ILE A 453 2.40 -5.67 -29.93
C ILE A 453 3.03 -4.90 -31.09
N ALA A 454 4.25 -5.29 -31.47
CA ALA A 454 5.06 -4.55 -32.43
C ALA A 454 5.68 -5.45 -33.50
N ASN A 455 6.24 -4.82 -34.54
CA ASN A 455 7.09 -5.45 -35.57
C ASN A 455 6.44 -6.64 -36.31
N GLY A 456 5.18 -6.51 -36.73
CA GLY A 456 4.48 -7.58 -37.46
C GLY A 456 4.05 -8.77 -36.60
N SER A 457 4.17 -8.65 -35.27
CA SER A 457 3.72 -9.69 -34.33
C SER A 457 2.20 -9.84 -34.28
N TYR A 458 1.76 -10.98 -33.75
CA TYR A 458 0.36 -11.30 -33.50
C TYR A 458 0.07 -11.50 -32.00
N GLY A 459 -1.01 -10.91 -31.50
CA GLY A 459 -1.50 -11.13 -30.14
C GLY A 459 -2.99 -11.46 -30.10
N LEU A 460 -3.35 -12.59 -29.49
CA LEU A 460 -4.74 -12.98 -29.21
C LEU A 460 -4.99 -12.90 -27.71
N PHE A 461 -6.04 -12.17 -27.29
CA PHE A 461 -6.49 -12.09 -25.90
C PHE A 461 -7.89 -12.68 -25.80
N HIS A 462 -8.05 -13.67 -24.94
CA HIS A 462 -9.31 -14.34 -24.69
C HIS A 462 -9.59 -14.32 -23.18
N GLN A 463 -10.75 -13.79 -22.78
CA GLN A 463 -11.16 -13.73 -21.37
C GLN A 463 -10.16 -12.99 -20.45
N CYS A 464 -9.39 -12.05 -20.99
CA CYS A 464 -8.39 -11.31 -20.24
C CYS A 464 -8.94 -10.07 -19.54
N THR A 465 -8.36 -9.70 -18.39
CA THR A 465 -8.62 -8.40 -17.74
C THR A 465 -7.35 -7.54 -17.74
N ILE A 466 -7.41 -6.36 -18.35
CA ILE A 466 -6.26 -5.44 -18.44
C ILE A 466 -6.68 -4.10 -17.82
N TYR A 467 -5.91 -3.59 -16.86
CA TYR A 467 -6.32 -2.39 -16.12
C TYR A 467 -5.17 -1.56 -15.58
N ASN A 468 -5.48 -0.29 -15.27
CA ASN A 468 -4.57 0.68 -14.66
C ASN A 468 -3.31 1.05 -15.50
N GLY A 469 -3.38 0.94 -16.83
CA GLY A 469 -2.30 1.34 -17.75
C GLY A 469 -2.17 2.86 -17.93
N TYR A 470 -0.95 3.33 -18.21
CA TYR A 470 -0.66 4.76 -18.40
C TYR A 470 -0.92 5.27 -19.83
N GLN A 471 -0.20 4.76 -20.85
CA GLN A 471 -0.39 5.19 -22.24
C GLN A 471 -1.61 4.54 -22.89
N ALA A 472 -1.68 3.21 -22.81
CA ALA A 472 -2.78 2.42 -23.34
C ALA A 472 -2.91 1.11 -22.55
N GLY A 473 -4.08 0.48 -22.59
CA GLY A 473 -4.22 -0.93 -22.19
C GLY A 473 -3.49 -1.84 -23.16
N ILE A 474 -3.89 -1.81 -24.43
CA ILE A 474 -3.22 -2.52 -25.52
C ILE A 474 -2.79 -1.50 -26.58
N TYR A 475 -1.51 -1.54 -26.95
CA TYR A 475 -0.90 -0.71 -27.99
C TYR A 475 -0.43 -1.61 -29.14
N VAL A 476 -0.91 -1.36 -30.37
CA VAL A 476 -0.63 -2.20 -31.55
C VAL A 476 0.03 -1.35 -32.62
N CYS A 477 1.28 -1.68 -33.00
CA CYS A 477 2.06 -0.88 -33.94
C CYS A 477 2.90 -1.73 -34.90
N GLY A 478 3.48 -1.10 -35.92
CA GLY A 478 4.46 -1.74 -36.80
C GLY A 478 3.88 -2.88 -37.63
N LYS A 479 2.71 -2.68 -38.25
CA LYS A 479 1.99 -3.68 -39.06
C LYS A 479 1.62 -4.96 -38.31
N SER A 480 1.44 -4.86 -36.99
CA SER A 480 1.03 -5.98 -36.14
C SER A 480 -0.47 -6.26 -36.21
N LYS A 481 -0.87 -7.41 -35.68
CA LYS A 481 -2.29 -7.80 -35.59
C LYS A 481 -2.66 -8.17 -34.15
N ALA A 482 -3.81 -7.68 -33.69
CA ALA A 482 -4.37 -8.02 -32.38
C ALA A 482 -5.83 -8.50 -32.46
N GLU A 483 -6.16 -9.55 -31.72
CA GLU A 483 -7.53 -10.04 -31.57
C GLU A 483 -7.92 -10.05 -30.08
N ILE A 484 -8.99 -9.35 -29.71
CA ILE A 484 -9.42 -9.15 -28.31
C ILE A 484 -10.84 -9.70 -28.19
N ARG A 485 -11.03 -10.79 -27.44
CA ARG A 485 -12.30 -11.52 -27.34
C ARG A 485 -12.68 -11.75 -25.88
N HIS A 486 -13.91 -11.38 -25.49
CA HIS A 486 -14.40 -11.58 -24.12
C HIS A 486 -13.52 -10.91 -23.04
N CYS A 487 -12.82 -9.83 -23.37
CA CYS A 487 -11.88 -9.17 -22.46
C CYS A 487 -12.50 -7.95 -21.76
N ASN A 488 -11.91 -7.56 -20.64
CA ASN A 488 -12.28 -6.37 -19.88
C ASN A 488 -11.07 -5.42 -19.73
N LEU A 489 -11.09 -4.30 -20.44
CA LEU A 489 -10.07 -3.26 -20.42
C LEU A 489 -10.61 -2.05 -19.67
N LYS A 490 -10.04 -1.71 -18.51
CA LYS A 490 -10.59 -0.63 -17.67
C LYS A 490 -9.59 0.27 -16.97
N ASN A 491 -10.02 1.48 -16.63
CA ASN A 491 -9.30 2.42 -15.77
C ASN A 491 -7.93 2.85 -16.33
N MET A 492 -7.85 3.11 -17.64
CA MET A 492 -6.61 3.58 -18.27
C MET A 492 -6.42 5.08 -18.09
N ALA A 493 -5.19 5.53 -17.80
CA ALA A 493 -4.86 6.96 -17.85
C ALA A 493 -4.73 7.50 -19.29
N GLY A 494 -4.61 6.61 -20.28
CA GLY A 494 -4.62 6.91 -21.70
C GLY A 494 -5.78 6.23 -22.40
N CYS A 495 -5.53 5.59 -23.54
CA CYS A 495 -6.56 4.88 -24.30
C CYS A 495 -6.79 3.45 -23.77
N GLY A 496 -7.95 2.85 -24.03
CA GLY A 496 -8.15 1.42 -23.78
C GLY A 496 -7.33 0.59 -24.76
N VAL A 497 -7.57 0.82 -26.05
CA VAL A 497 -6.83 0.23 -27.17
C VAL A 497 -6.34 1.34 -28.09
N ASP A 498 -5.08 1.31 -28.48
CA ASP A 498 -4.44 2.30 -29.36
C ASP A 498 -3.71 1.57 -30.49
N ILE A 499 -4.07 1.88 -31.74
CA ILE A 499 -3.69 1.10 -32.93
C ILE A 499 -3.12 2.06 -33.96
N LEU A 500 -1.93 1.73 -34.48
CA LEU A 500 -1.26 2.56 -35.47
C LEU A 500 -0.34 1.81 -36.44
N GLY A 501 0.11 2.53 -37.46
CA GLY A 501 1.23 2.13 -38.31
C GLY A 501 0.90 0.92 -39.18
N GLY A 502 -0.24 0.94 -39.86
CA GLY A 502 -0.66 -0.16 -40.74
C GLY A 502 -1.15 -1.42 -40.01
N SER A 503 -1.35 -1.34 -38.70
CA SER A 503 -1.75 -2.49 -37.87
C SER A 503 -3.24 -2.82 -38.01
N THR A 504 -3.62 -4.03 -37.59
CA THR A 504 -5.01 -4.48 -37.61
C THR A 504 -5.47 -4.92 -36.22
N CYS A 505 -6.70 -4.58 -35.83
CA CYS A 505 -7.26 -4.99 -34.55
C CYS A 505 -8.71 -5.41 -34.67
N THR A 506 -9.04 -6.58 -34.12
CA THR A 506 -10.41 -7.07 -34.00
C THR A 506 -10.80 -7.18 -32.53
N ILE A 507 -11.92 -6.58 -32.15
CA ILE A 507 -12.46 -6.57 -30.79
C ILE A 507 -13.86 -7.17 -30.83
N MET A 508 -14.11 -8.19 -30.02
CA MET A 508 -15.37 -8.90 -30.00
C MET A 508 -15.82 -9.21 -28.57
N ALA A 509 -17.11 -9.00 -28.29
CA ALA A 509 -17.72 -9.36 -27.00
C ALA A 509 -16.94 -8.85 -25.77
N SER A 510 -16.30 -7.68 -25.87
CA SER A 510 -15.37 -7.16 -24.87
C SER A 510 -15.88 -5.85 -24.27
N THR A 511 -15.39 -5.49 -23.09
CA THR A 511 -15.71 -4.21 -22.42
C THR A 511 -14.46 -3.32 -22.37
N ILE A 512 -14.59 -2.06 -22.80
CA ILE A 512 -13.55 -1.04 -22.71
C ILE A 512 -14.13 0.19 -22.02
N ALA A 513 -13.68 0.45 -20.78
CA ALA A 513 -14.35 1.42 -19.93
C ALA A 513 -13.44 2.29 -19.05
N ASN A 514 -13.95 3.46 -18.66
CA ASN A 514 -13.30 4.38 -17.72
C ASN A 514 -11.86 4.79 -18.12
N CYS A 515 -11.60 5.00 -19.41
CA CYS A 515 -10.33 5.53 -19.90
C CYS A 515 -10.31 7.06 -19.84
N ARG A 516 -9.17 7.68 -19.48
CA ARG A 516 -9.02 9.14 -19.44
C ARG A 516 -8.80 9.77 -20.83
N LYS A 517 -8.55 8.98 -21.87
CA LYS A 517 -8.62 9.40 -23.28
C LYS A 517 -9.76 8.67 -23.98
N SER A 518 -9.60 8.38 -25.28
CA SER A 518 -10.58 7.63 -26.06
C SER A 518 -10.59 6.17 -25.63
N GLY A 519 -11.73 5.51 -25.69
CA GLY A 519 -11.80 4.08 -25.38
C GLY A 519 -10.93 3.28 -26.36
N ILE A 520 -11.13 3.54 -27.65
CA ILE A 520 -10.33 2.98 -28.74
C ILE A 520 -9.86 4.12 -29.63
N PHE A 521 -8.58 4.12 -30.00
CA PHE A 521 -8.04 5.05 -30.98
C PHE A 521 -7.33 4.28 -32.10
N ALA A 522 -7.79 4.45 -33.33
CA ALA A 522 -7.23 3.82 -34.52
C ALA A 522 -6.76 4.91 -35.49
N HIS A 523 -5.46 4.99 -35.74
CA HIS A 523 -4.87 6.05 -36.56
C HIS A 523 -3.69 5.56 -37.43
N ALA A 524 -3.35 6.29 -38.50
CA ALA A 524 -2.22 5.97 -39.38
C ALA A 524 -2.36 4.62 -40.10
N PHE A 525 -3.33 4.55 -41.01
CA PHE A 525 -3.52 3.47 -41.99
C PHE A 525 -3.91 2.11 -41.40
N THR A 526 -4.65 2.09 -40.29
CA THR A 526 -5.04 0.85 -39.59
C THR A 526 -6.41 0.35 -40.01
N ASN A 527 -6.63 -0.95 -39.82
CA ASN A 527 -7.96 -1.57 -39.95
C ASN A 527 -8.49 -2.02 -38.59
N LEU A 528 -9.65 -1.49 -38.20
CA LEU A 528 -10.30 -1.77 -36.92
C LEU A 528 -11.64 -2.48 -37.17
N THR A 529 -11.90 -3.57 -36.45
CA THR A 529 -13.22 -4.22 -36.41
C THR A 529 -13.67 -4.37 -34.97
N ILE A 530 -14.87 -3.91 -34.64
CA ILE A 530 -15.45 -4.01 -33.29
C ILE A 530 -16.84 -4.60 -33.40
N ARG A 531 -17.08 -5.71 -32.68
CA ARG A 531 -18.37 -6.41 -32.65
C ARG A 531 -18.85 -6.69 -31.24
N GLN A 532 -20.16 -6.55 -31.02
CA GLN A 532 -20.85 -7.04 -29.80
C GLN A 532 -20.21 -6.57 -28.48
N SER A 533 -19.56 -5.42 -28.48
CA SER A 533 -18.72 -4.94 -27.38
C SER A 533 -19.34 -3.74 -26.66
N TYR A 534 -18.92 -3.50 -25.43
CA TYR A 534 -19.34 -2.38 -24.59
C TYR A 534 -18.23 -1.36 -24.44
N ILE A 535 -18.47 -0.13 -24.89
CA ILE A 535 -17.55 0.99 -24.78
C ILE A 535 -18.20 2.04 -23.87
N ASP A 536 -17.66 2.22 -22.66
CA ASP A 536 -18.39 2.88 -21.57
C ASP A 536 -17.58 3.92 -20.79
N LYS A 537 -18.15 5.09 -20.51
CA LYS A 537 -17.59 6.09 -19.58
C LYS A 537 -16.15 6.56 -19.89
N ASN A 538 -15.76 6.60 -21.16
CA ASN A 538 -14.46 7.13 -21.56
C ASN A 538 -14.50 8.68 -21.61
N ALA A 539 -13.38 9.33 -21.26
CA ALA A 539 -13.33 10.77 -21.08
C ALA A 539 -13.22 11.56 -22.40
N MET A 540 -12.74 10.92 -23.48
CA MET A 540 -12.81 11.46 -24.85
C MET A 540 -13.87 10.69 -25.66
N ALA A 541 -13.61 10.42 -26.94
CA ALA A 541 -14.54 9.64 -27.76
C ALA A 541 -14.57 8.19 -27.28
N GLY A 542 -15.72 7.52 -27.39
CA GLY A 542 -15.76 6.06 -27.18
C GLY A 542 -14.78 5.36 -28.14
N ILE A 543 -14.91 5.68 -29.43
CA ILE A 543 -14.06 5.18 -30.52
C ILE A 543 -13.64 6.37 -31.38
N GLU A 544 -12.36 6.47 -31.70
CA GLU A 544 -11.78 7.51 -32.53
C GLU A 544 -11.04 6.88 -33.71
N VAL A 545 -11.37 7.30 -34.94
CA VAL A 545 -10.84 6.76 -36.20
C VAL A 545 -10.26 7.92 -37.00
N ALA A 546 -8.95 7.89 -37.21
CA ALA A 546 -8.22 9.02 -37.78
C ALA A 546 -7.20 8.59 -38.84
N THR A 547 -6.72 9.53 -39.65
CA THR A 547 -5.50 9.38 -40.47
C THR A 547 -5.55 8.14 -41.37
N HIS A 548 -6.51 8.12 -42.29
CA HIS A 548 -6.69 7.07 -43.32
C HIS A 548 -6.93 5.65 -42.77
N CYS A 549 -7.65 5.54 -41.66
CA CYS A 549 -8.03 4.26 -41.08
C CYS A 549 -9.42 3.83 -41.53
N ASP A 550 -9.62 2.52 -41.68
CA ASP A 550 -10.92 1.92 -41.97
C ASP A 550 -11.45 1.20 -40.73
N ALA A 551 -12.69 1.51 -40.32
CA ALA A 551 -13.32 0.90 -39.16
C ALA A 551 -14.68 0.25 -39.46
N LEU A 552 -14.86 -1.01 -39.05
CA LEU A 552 -16.17 -1.66 -38.97
C LEU A 552 -16.62 -1.70 -37.51
N ILE A 553 -17.71 -1.00 -37.19
CA ILE A 553 -18.26 -0.88 -35.84
C ILE A 553 -19.67 -1.44 -35.88
N GLU A 554 -19.85 -2.67 -35.41
CA GLU A 554 -21.10 -3.42 -35.58
C GLU A 554 -21.67 -4.02 -34.28
N GLY A 555 -22.94 -3.79 -33.97
CA GLY A 555 -23.59 -4.49 -32.86
C GLY A 555 -23.10 -4.11 -31.46
N ASN A 556 -22.51 -2.93 -31.27
CA ASN A 556 -21.87 -2.50 -30.03
C ASN A 556 -22.77 -1.59 -29.18
N HIS A 557 -22.46 -1.49 -27.89
CA HIS A 557 -23.04 -0.50 -26.98
C HIS A 557 -22.01 0.57 -26.65
N ILE A 558 -22.21 1.79 -27.14
CA ILE A 558 -21.27 2.92 -27.01
C ILE A 558 -21.96 4.00 -26.18
N VAL A 559 -21.69 4.00 -24.87
CA VAL A 559 -22.57 4.65 -23.90
C VAL A 559 -21.81 5.48 -22.86
N ARG A 560 -22.48 6.53 -22.35
CA ARG A 560 -22.03 7.34 -21.20
C ARG A 560 -20.65 8.00 -21.35
N GLY A 561 -20.16 8.23 -22.57
CA GLY A 561 -18.91 8.93 -22.83
C GLY A 561 -18.98 10.42 -22.47
N GLN A 562 -17.85 11.00 -22.04
CA GLN A 562 -17.75 12.44 -21.74
C GLN A 562 -17.54 13.31 -22.99
N LYS A 563 -17.19 12.72 -24.13
CA LYS A 563 -17.31 13.36 -25.46
C LYS A 563 -18.26 12.56 -26.36
N GLY A 564 -17.91 12.38 -27.63
CA GLY A 564 -18.74 11.68 -28.61
C GLY A 564 -18.66 10.17 -28.48
N GLY A 565 -19.60 9.45 -29.09
CA GLY A 565 -19.56 7.99 -29.13
C GLY A 565 -18.49 7.49 -30.10
N VAL A 566 -18.64 7.83 -31.37
CA VAL A 566 -17.66 7.59 -32.43
C VAL A 566 -17.25 8.94 -33.05
N LEU A 567 -15.95 9.14 -33.23
CA LEU A 567 -15.38 10.29 -33.93
C LEU A 567 -14.54 9.80 -35.12
N LEU A 568 -14.89 10.22 -36.34
CA LEU A 568 -14.10 10.01 -37.55
C LEU A 568 -13.52 11.34 -38.02
N HIS A 569 -12.21 11.38 -38.29
CA HIS A 569 -11.57 12.55 -38.87
C HIS A 569 -10.30 12.25 -39.66
N SER A 570 -9.71 13.28 -40.28
CA SER A 570 -8.41 13.17 -40.99
C SER A 570 -8.37 12.01 -42.00
N SER A 571 -9.35 11.95 -42.91
CA SER A 571 -9.54 10.87 -43.89
C SER A 571 -9.91 9.49 -43.31
N GLY A 572 -10.33 9.40 -42.05
CA GLY A 572 -10.88 8.17 -41.48
C GLY A 572 -12.17 7.72 -42.17
N GLN A 573 -12.30 6.41 -42.41
CA GLN A 573 -13.49 5.77 -42.97
C GLN A 573 -14.16 4.88 -41.92
N GLY A 574 -15.48 4.75 -41.97
CA GLY A 574 -16.14 3.76 -41.12
C GLY A 574 -17.50 3.28 -41.58
N THR A 575 -17.76 2.00 -41.36
CA THR A 575 -19.11 1.42 -41.41
C THR A 575 -19.58 1.21 -39.98
N ILE A 576 -20.58 1.98 -39.56
CA ILE A 576 -21.15 1.99 -38.22
C ILE A 576 -22.56 1.42 -38.33
N ARG A 577 -22.78 0.17 -37.92
CA ARG A 577 -24.08 -0.46 -38.08
C ARG A 577 -24.61 -1.25 -36.88
N SER A 578 -25.93 -1.24 -36.71
CA SER A 578 -26.60 -2.04 -35.67
C SER A 578 -26.10 -1.77 -34.25
N ASN A 579 -25.56 -0.58 -33.95
CA ASN A 579 -25.04 -0.22 -32.64
C ASN A 579 -26.07 0.54 -31.80
N ILE A 580 -25.90 0.53 -30.49
CA ILE A 580 -26.65 1.33 -29.54
C ILE A 580 -25.73 2.44 -29.00
N PHE A 581 -26.09 3.69 -29.24
CA PHE A 581 -25.47 4.86 -28.65
C PHE A 581 -26.41 5.47 -27.61
N ASN A 582 -25.93 5.69 -26.39
CA ASN A 582 -26.78 6.18 -25.31
C ASN A 582 -26.04 7.08 -24.33
N ARG A 583 -26.58 8.26 -24.03
CA ARG A 583 -26.08 9.19 -22.99
C ARG A 583 -24.63 9.67 -23.18
N ASN A 584 -24.16 9.83 -24.42
CA ASN A 584 -22.89 10.51 -24.69
C ASN A 584 -23.02 12.03 -24.57
N CYS A 585 -21.97 12.72 -24.14
CA CYS A 585 -22.04 14.15 -23.84
C CYS A 585 -21.88 15.08 -25.06
N MET A 586 -21.20 14.61 -26.12
CA MET A 586 -21.16 15.30 -27.42
C MET A 586 -21.95 14.51 -28.47
N ALA A 587 -21.69 14.75 -29.76
CA ALA A 587 -22.39 14.04 -30.82
C ALA A 587 -22.15 12.53 -30.70
N ASN A 588 -23.19 11.70 -30.81
CA ASN A 588 -23.00 10.25 -30.67
C ASN A 588 -22.13 9.70 -31.80
N ILE A 589 -22.33 10.19 -33.02
CA ILE A 589 -21.45 9.95 -34.16
C ILE A 589 -21.03 11.30 -34.72
N ASP A 590 -19.72 11.54 -34.84
CA ASP A 590 -19.11 12.77 -35.32
C ASP A 590 -18.21 12.44 -36.52
N VAL A 591 -18.51 13.01 -37.68
CA VAL A 591 -17.81 12.78 -38.95
C VAL A 591 -17.28 14.11 -39.44
N ARG A 592 -15.95 14.32 -39.41
CA ARG A 592 -15.39 15.63 -39.74
C ARG A 592 -14.10 15.60 -40.56
N GLY A 593 -13.93 16.60 -41.41
CA GLY A 593 -12.68 16.78 -42.16
C GLY A 593 -12.73 16.18 -43.56
N ILE A 594 -11.94 16.78 -44.44
CA ILE A 594 -11.82 16.38 -45.85
C ILE A 594 -11.40 14.91 -45.95
N GLY A 595 -12.06 14.18 -46.84
CA GLY A 595 -11.74 12.78 -47.13
C GLY A 595 -12.28 11.79 -46.10
N THR A 596 -12.95 12.24 -45.04
CA THR A 596 -13.57 11.37 -44.03
C THR A 596 -14.98 10.96 -44.47
N ASN A 597 -15.27 9.66 -44.49
CA ASN A 597 -16.57 9.12 -44.89
C ASN A 597 -17.12 8.10 -43.88
N ALA A 598 -18.43 8.10 -43.64
CA ALA A 598 -19.08 7.10 -42.81
C ALA A 598 -20.36 6.53 -43.43
N ILE A 599 -20.52 5.20 -43.39
CA ILE A 599 -21.81 4.53 -43.62
C ILE A 599 -22.42 4.25 -42.25
N ILE A 600 -23.54 4.88 -41.94
CA ILE A 600 -24.22 4.81 -40.65
C ILE A 600 -25.57 4.11 -40.85
N GLU A 601 -25.68 2.84 -40.47
CA GLU A 601 -26.85 2.01 -40.78
C GLU A 601 -27.49 1.31 -39.57
N ARG A 602 -28.81 1.33 -39.41
CA ARG A 602 -29.53 0.51 -38.39
C ARG A 602 -29.09 0.72 -36.95
N ASN A 603 -28.55 1.90 -36.60
CA ASN A 603 -28.15 2.21 -35.24
C ASN A 603 -29.32 2.79 -34.44
N HIS A 604 -29.29 2.55 -33.13
CA HIS A 604 -30.17 3.19 -32.16
C HIS A 604 -29.39 4.27 -31.39
N ILE A 605 -29.67 5.54 -31.65
CA ILE A 605 -28.90 6.69 -31.16
C ILE A 605 -29.79 7.54 -30.25
N CYS A 606 -29.58 7.48 -28.94
CA CYS A 606 -30.48 8.11 -28.01
C CYS A 606 -29.87 8.85 -26.81
N ASN A 607 -30.66 9.77 -26.26
CA ASN A 607 -30.39 10.47 -24.99
C ASN A 607 -29.03 11.17 -24.90
N GLY A 608 -28.44 11.57 -26.04
CA GLY A 608 -27.20 12.34 -26.07
C GLY A 608 -27.40 13.79 -25.65
N ARG A 609 -26.36 14.42 -25.09
CA ARG A 609 -26.42 15.85 -24.67
C ARG A 609 -26.17 16.84 -25.83
N SER A 610 -25.87 16.35 -27.02
CA SER A 610 -25.69 17.12 -28.25
C SER A 610 -26.50 16.50 -29.40
N SER A 611 -26.04 16.59 -30.64
CA SER A 611 -26.68 15.99 -31.81
C SER A 611 -26.52 14.46 -31.84
N GLY A 612 -27.46 13.74 -32.45
CA GLY A 612 -27.34 12.30 -32.67
C GLY A 612 -26.15 12.00 -33.58
N ILE A 613 -26.19 12.55 -34.80
CA ILE A 613 -25.12 12.48 -35.79
C ILE A 613 -24.71 13.92 -36.13
N PHE A 614 -23.41 14.21 -36.16
CA PHE A 614 -22.84 15.50 -36.53
C PHE A 614 -21.84 15.33 -37.67
N ILE A 615 -22.00 16.10 -38.75
CA ILE A 615 -21.14 16.05 -39.93
C ILE A 615 -20.56 17.44 -40.18
N SER A 616 -19.25 17.57 -40.28
CA SER A 616 -18.62 18.89 -40.43
C SER A 616 -17.36 18.90 -41.27
N ASP A 617 -16.89 20.09 -41.63
CA ASP A 617 -15.58 20.34 -42.23
C ASP A 617 -15.29 19.48 -43.49
N ASN A 618 -16.28 19.36 -44.38
CA ASN A 618 -16.25 18.50 -45.60
C ASN A 618 -16.24 16.98 -45.34
N GLY A 619 -16.63 16.53 -44.14
CA GLY A 619 -16.92 15.12 -43.90
C GLY A 619 -18.18 14.69 -44.67
N GLU A 620 -18.24 13.42 -45.06
CA GLU A 620 -19.36 12.84 -45.79
C GLU A 620 -19.95 11.65 -45.02
N ALA A 621 -21.28 11.49 -45.01
CA ALA A 621 -21.90 10.30 -44.42
C ALA A 621 -23.15 9.84 -45.14
N THR A 622 -23.31 8.53 -45.28
CA THR A 622 -24.53 7.86 -45.75
C THR A 622 -25.31 7.32 -44.56
N ILE A 623 -26.52 7.82 -44.32
CA ILE A 623 -27.32 7.51 -43.11
C ILE A 623 -28.56 6.70 -43.50
N LEU A 624 -28.66 5.44 -43.08
CA LEU A 624 -29.72 4.52 -43.49
C LEU A 624 -30.38 3.81 -42.31
N ASN A 625 -31.72 3.77 -42.26
CA ASN A 625 -32.46 2.92 -41.30
C ASN A 625 -32.12 3.14 -39.81
N ASN A 626 -31.70 4.34 -39.38
CA ASN A 626 -31.34 4.59 -37.98
C ASN A 626 -32.56 5.03 -37.16
N THR A 627 -32.52 4.78 -35.85
CA THR A 627 -33.48 5.33 -34.89
C THR A 627 -32.77 6.37 -34.03
N ILE A 628 -33.17 7.65 -34.14
CA ILE A 628 -32.49 8.76 -33.45
C ILE A 628 -33.48 9.50 -32.55
N VAL A 629 -33.31 9.40 -31.23
CA VAL A 629 -34.35 9.78 -30.26
C VAL A 629 -33.80 10.49 -29.02
N GLY A 630 -34.45 11.57 -28.59
CA GLY A 630 -34.14 12.20 -27.28
C GLY A 630 -32.75 12.82 -27.15
N ASN A 631 -32.10 13.17 -28.28
CA ASN A 631 -30.84 13.91 -28.28
C ASN A 631 -31.12 15.41 -28.09
N LYS A 632 -30.31 16.11 -27.29
CA LYS A 632 -30.64 17.47 -26.82
C LYS A 632 -30.59 18.55 -27.92
N LYS A 633 -29.75 18.40 -28.95
CA LYS A 633 -29.55 19.43 -29.99
C LYS A 633 -30.32 19.12 -31.27
N ALA A 634 -29.86 18.14 -32.04
CA ALA A 634 -30.51 17.69 -33.27
C ALA A 634 -30.46 16.16 -33.41
N GLY A 635 -31.29 15.59 -34.28
CA GLY A 635 -31.15 14.19 -34.67
C GLY A 635 -29.91 13.98 -35.55
N VAL A 636 -29.86 14.67 -36.68
CA VAL A 636 -28.69 14.78 -37.57
C VAL A 636 -28.42 16.26 -37.79
N GLU A 637 -27.15 16.66 -37.78
CA GLU A 637 -26.71 18.03 -38.00
C GLU A 637 -25.51 18.04 -38.96
N ALA A 638 -25.52 18.93 -39.95
CA ALA A 638 -24.40 19.16 -40.86
C ALA A 638 -23.97 20.64 -40.85
N GLN A 639 -22.66 20.91 -40.78
CA GLN A 639 -22.07 22.25 -40.78
C GLN A 639 -20.80 22.30 -41.65
N ASN A 640 -20.28 23.49 -41.95
CA ASN A 640 -18.97 23.69 -42.63
C ASN A 640 -18.75 22.78 -43.85
N ALA A 641 -19.69 22.79 -44.80
CA ALA A 641 -19.68 21.96 -46.01
C ALA A 641 -19.70 20.43 -45.78
N GLY A 642 -20.09 19.96 -44.59
CA GLY A 642 -20.41 18.56 -44.35
C GLY A 642 -21.60 18.09 -45.20
N LYS A 643 -21.54 16.87 -45.73
CA LYS A 643 -22.55 16.33 -46.66
C LYS A 643 -23.13 15.01 -46.20
N TYR A 644 -24.43 14.83 -46.44
CA TYR A 644 -25.07 13.52 -46.34
C TYR A 644 -26.11 13.38 -47.48
N PRO A 645 -25.78 12.69 -48.58
CA PRO A 645 -26.74 12.53 -49.66
C PRO A 645 -27.86 11.56 -49.23
N GLY A 646 -29.03 12.11 -48.88
CA GLY A 646 -30.35 11.44 -48.80
C GLY A 646 -30.40 10.08 -48.06
N GLY A 647 -30.74 10.11 -46.78
CA GLY A 647 -30.95 8.90 -45.99
C GLY A 647 -32.37 8.32 -46.09
N GLN A 648 -32.52 7.06 -46.50
CA GLN A 648 -33.80 6.36 -46.48
C GLN A 648 -34.14 5.83 -45.08
N CYS A 649 -35.41 5.96 -44.67
CA CYS A 649 -36.04 5.29 -43.53
C CYS A 649 -35.40 5.52 -42.13
N THR A 650 -34.95 6.73 -41.79
CA THR A 650 -34.49 7.07 -40.43
C THR A 650 -35.62 7.66 -39.58
N LYS A 651 -35.92 7.06 -38.42
CA LYS A 651 -37.01 7.48 -37.51
C LYS A 651 -36.50 8.50 -36.48
N PHE A 652 -37.13 9.67 -36.41
CA PHE A 652 -36.88 10.71 -35.41
C PHE A 652 -38.03 10.78 -34.40
N VAL A 653 -37.72 10.79 -33.10
CA VAL A 653 -38.73 10.99 -32.03
C VAL A 653 -38.18 12.02 -31.03
N ASN A 654 -38.79 13.20 -30.97
CA ASN A 654 -38.40 14.32 -30.10
C ASN A 654 -39.41 14.53 -28.97
N PRO A 655 -38.97 15.05 -27.81
CA PRO A 655 -39.70 16.06 -27.07
C PRO A 655 -39.02 17.44 -27.27
N ALA A 656 -39.79 18.45 -27.68
CA ALA A 656 -39.41 19.89 -27.60
C ALA A 656 -39.19 20.32 -26.11
N PRO A 657 -38.65 21.52 -25.73
CA PRO A 657 -38.63 22.78 -26.49
C PRO A 657 -37.45 23.79 -26.30
N SER A 658 -37.56 24.90 -27.06
CA SER A 658 -37.06 26.28 -26.87
C SER A 658 -35.58 26.63 -27.13
N SER A 659 -35.41 27.53 -28.11
CA SER A 659 -34.24 28.35 -28.50
C SER A 659 -32.97 27.60 -28.97
N ALA A 660 -32.87 27.38 -30.28
CA ALA A 660 -31.77 27.86 -31.14
C ALA A 660 -31.89 27.25 -32.55
N THR A 661 -32.08 28.14 -33.54
CA THR A 661 -31.83 27.99 -34.99
C THR A 661 -32.49 26.84 -35.74
N GLU A 662 -33.38 27.26 -36.65
CA GLU A 662 -33.95 26.50 -37.77
C GLU A 662 -32.91 25.68 -38.54
N GLY A 663 -33.32 24.48 -38.94
CA GLY A 663 -32.48 23.56 -39.71
C GLY A 663 -33.25 22.29 -40.12
N ILE A 664 -34.48 22.44 -40.61
CA ILE A 664 -35.08 21.50 -41.55
C ILE A 664 -35.27 22.28 -42.83
N GLU A 665 -34.44 22.01 -43.84
CA GLU A 665 -34.79 22.30 -45.22
C GLU A 665 -34.31 21.15 -46.09
N LEU A 666 -35.27 20.40 -46.62
CA LEU A 666 -35.35 20.04 -48.04
C LEU A 666 -36.80 19.62 -48.29
N ILE A 667 -37.57 20.53 -48.88
CA ILE A 667 -38.84 20.25 -49.55
C ILE A 667 -38.48 19.62 -50.89
N ASP A 668 -38.90 18.37 -51.16
CA ASP A 668 -39.76 18.10 -52.31
C ASP A 668 -40.47 16.73 -52.24
N GLN A 669 -41.61 16.68 -52.91
CA GLN A 669 -42.77 15.82 -52.74
C GLN A 669 -42.58 14.39 -53.30
N SER A 670 -43.06 13.38 -52.56
CA SER A 670 -44.04 12.39 -53.07
C SER A 670 -44.41 11.33 -52.01
N SER A 671 -45.64 11.46 -51.52
CA SER A 671 -46.60 10.36 -51.24
C SER A 671 -46.17 9.10 -50.45
N ASN A 672 -46.81 8.98 -49.28
CA ASN A 672 -47.71 7.89 -48.88
C ASN A 672 -47.29 6.90 -47.75
N THR A 673 -48.06 7.08 -46.66
CA THR A 673 -48.76 6.09 -45.81
C THR A 673 -47.94 5.19 -44.88
N VAL A 674 -47.97 5.60 -43.61
CA VAL A 674 -47.73 4.78 -42.43
C VAL A 674 -49.00 3.96 -42.14
N ASN A 675 -48.91 2.63 -42.24
CA ASN A 675 -49.89 1.74 -41.61
C ASN A 675 -49.43 1.42 -40.19
N SER A 676 -50.20 1.91 -39.23
CA SER A 676 -50.08 1.61 -37.82
C SER A 676 -50.61 0.21 -37.53
N THR A 677 -49.82 -0.64 -36.88
CA THR A 677 -50.35 -1.68 -36.01
C THR A 677 -49.37 -2.05 -34.90
N LEU A 678 -49.77 -1.63 -33.70
CA LEU A 678 -49.86 -2.43 -32.47
C LEU A 678 -48.60 -2.68 -31.62
N VAL A 679 -48.83 -2.32 -30.35
CA VAL A 679 -47.97 -2.37 -29.15
C VAL A 679 -46.97 -1.23 -29.09
N SER A 680 -47.24 -0.25 -28.22
CA SER A 680 -46.47 1.00 -28.19
C SER A 680 -44.98 0.74 -27.93
N ASP A 681 -44.12 1.22 -28.84
CA ASP A 681 -42.65 1.26 -28.69
C ASP A 681 -42.24 1.92 -27.37
N GLU A 682 -43.10 2.77 -26.81
CA GLU A 682 -42.92 3.40 -25.50
C GLU A 682 -43.03 2.40 -24.35
N GLU A 683 -43.91 1.40 -24.44
CA GLU A 683 -44.02 0.32 -23.48
C GLU A 683 -42.84 -0.66 -23.59
N TYR A 684 -42.35 -0.90 -24.81
CA TYR A 684 -41.12 -1.66 -25.03
C TYR A 684 -39.88 -0.91 -24.48
N ALA A 685 -39.80 0.40 -24.69
CA ALA A 685 -38.75 1.26 -24.14
C ALA A 685 -38.81 1.36 -22.61
N ARG A 686 -40.01 1.42 -22.00
CA ARG A 686 -40.18 1.35 -20.53
C ARG A 686 -39.80 -0.01 -19.98
N ARG A 687 -40.15 -1.12 -20.66
CA ARG A 687 -39.71 -2.47 -20.27
C ARG A 687 -38.19 -2.63 -20.35
N LEU A 688 -37.56 -2.13 -21.41
CA LEU A 688 -36.10 -2.14 -21.55
C LEU A 688 -35.43 -1.24 -20.49
N HIS A 689 -36.02 -0.07 -20.19
CA HIS A 689 -35.55 0.82 -19.14
C HIS A 689 -35.70 0.20 -17.74
N GLN A 690 -36.78 -0.56 -17.49
CA GLN A 690 -36.99 -1.30 -16.24
C GLN A 690 -36.11 -2.55 -16.14
N GLU A 691 -35.76 -3.21 -17.25
CA GLU A 691 -34.76 -4.29 -17.26
C GLU A 691 -33.34 -3.77 -17.04
N ILE A 692 -32.95 -2.69 -17.73
CA ILE A 692 -31.62 -2.07 -17.61
C ILE A 692 -31.38 -1.49 -16.21
N ASN A 693 -32.43 -0.99 -15.56
CA ASN A 693 -32.37 -0.43 -14.20
C ASN A 693 -32.95 -1.36 -13.14
N ARG A 694 -33.24 -2.62 -13.47
CA ARG A 694 -33.66 -3.60 -12.48
C ARG A 694 -32.49 -3.72 -11.49
N PRO A 695 -32.65 -3.40 -10.19
CA PRO A 695 -31.66 -3.82 -9.22
C PRO A 695 -31.57 -5.33 -9.39
N GLN A 696 -30.38 -5.82 -9.72
CA GLN A 696 -30.18 -7.26 -9.77
C GLN A 696 -30.51 -7.78 -8.38
N ILE A 697 -31.67 -8.43 -8.27
CA ILE A 697 -31.89 -9.38 -7.20
C ILE A 697 -30.74 -10.36 -7.37
N VAL A 698 -29.86 -10.36 -6.37
CA VAL A 698 -28.86 -11.41 -6.17
C VAL A 698 -29.66 -12.69 -5.95
N SER A 699 -30.04 -13.36 -7.04
CA SER A 699 -30.55 -14.72 -6.98
C SER A 699 -29.34 -15.62 -6.93
N ALA A 700 -29.17 -16.20 -5.75
CA ALA A 700 -28.28 -17.31 -5.39
C ALA A 700 -27.04 -17.42 -6.28
N GLN A 701 -25.89 -17.01 -5.72
CA GLN A 701 -24.66 -17.65 -6.15
C GLN A 701 -24.90 -19.16 -6.17
N PRO A 702 -24.38 -19.91 -7.16
CA PRO A 702 -24.22 -21.33 -6.95
C PRO A 702 -23.50 -21.45 -5.61
N LEU A 703 -24.08 -22.21 -4.67
CA LEU A 703 -23.39 -22.57 -3.44
C LEU A 703 -22.06 -23.15 -3.90
N HIS A 704 -21.00 -22.32 -3.88
CA HIS A 704 -19.67 -22.73 -4.29
C HIS A 704 -19.27 -23.72 -3.21
N GLN A 705 -19.48 -25.00 -3.53
CA GLN A 705 -19.00 -26.11 -2.75
C GLN A 705 -17.53 -26.22 -3.10
N ILE A 706 -16.69 -25.63 -2.25
CA ILE A 706 -15.26 -25.71 -2.41
C ILE A 706 -14.80 -27.01 -1.75
N PRO A 707 -14.11 -27.91 -2.47
CA PRO A 707 -13.54 -29.11 -1.89
C PRO A 707 -12.51 -28.72 -0.82
N TYR A 708 -12.69 -29.23 0.39
CA TYR A 708 -11.82 -28.98 1.55
C TYR A 708 -11.52 -30.30 2.24
N ASN A 709 -10.24 -30.64 2.37
CA ASN A 709 -9.83 -31.79 3.16
C ASN A 709 -9.89 -31.45 4.64
N CYS A 710 -10.40 -32.39 5.44
CA CYS A 710 -10.25 -32.33 6.87
C CYS A 710 -8.75 -32.37 7.25
N GLY A 711 -8.27 -31.37 7.99
CA GLY A 711 -6.90 -31.28 8.46
C GLY A 711 -6.48 -32.39 9.44
N VAL A 712 -7.43 -33.20 9.93
CA VAL A 712 -7.17 -34.33 10.85
C VAL A 712 -7.22 -35.67 10.12
N CYS A 713 -8.33 -36.01 9.45
CA CYS A 713 -8.52 -37.33 8.85
C CYS A 713 -8.48 -37.34 7.31
N GLN A 714 -8.22 -36.20 6.68
CA GLN A 714 -8.12 -36.04 5.22
C GLN A 714 -9.40 -36.36 4.43
N THR A 715 -10.54 -36.55 5.10
CA THR A 715 -11.83 -36.70 4.43
C THR A 715 -12.16 -35.43 3.64
N LEU A 716 -12.54 -35.61 2.38
CA LEU A 716 -12.92 -34.51 1.49
C LEU A 716 -14.35 -34.04 1.81
N HIS A 717 -14.51 -32.75 2.05
CA HIS A 717 -15.80 -32.10 2.30
C HIS A 717 -16.08 -31.06 1.22
N LEU A 718 -17.32 -31.00 0.76
CA LEU A 718 -17.79 -29.96 -0.14
C LEU A 718 -18.42 -28.83 0.71
N VAL A 719 -17.63 -27.79 0.99
CA VAL A 719 -18.00 -26.74 1.94
C VAL A 719 -18.69 -25.60 1.21
N GLN A 720 -19.94 -25.33 1.55
CA GLN A 720 -20.75 -24.26 0.96
C GLN A 720 -20.42 -22.90 1.57
N ASN A 721 -20.35 -21.84 0.75
CA ASN A 721 -20.08 -20.46 1.17
C ASN A 721 -18.74 -20.30 1.93
N ALA A 722 -17.73 -21.08 1.55
CA ALA A 722 -16.41 -21.05 2.17
C ALA A 722 -15.79 -19.65 2.09
N ARG A 723 -15.63 -18.99 3.25
CA ARG A 723 -14.86 -17.75 3.40
C ARG A 723 -13.68 -18.02 4.32
N VAL A 724 -12.57 -17.32 4.08
CA VAL A 724 -11.41 -17.36 4.97
C VAL A 724 -11.85 -17.03 6.40
N GLY A 725 -11.51 -17.89 7.36
CA GLY A 725 -11.91 -17.82 8.76
C GLY A 725 -13.17 -18.63 9.13
N CYS A 726 -13.96 -19.10 8.17
CA CYS A 726 -15.15 -19.92 8.48
C CYS A 726 -14.78 -21.32 8.96
N GLN A 727 -15.56 -21.86 9.90
CA GLN A 727 -15.42 -23.19 10.46
C GLN A 727 -16.40 -24.19 9.84
N PHE A 728 -15.98 -25.44 9.64
CA PHE A 728 -16.88 -26.56 9.36
C PHE A 728 -16.45 -27.81 10.15
N THR A 729 -17.42 -28.63 10.54
CA THR A 729 -17.15 -29.89 11.26
C THR A 729 -17.00 -31.03 10.26
N CYS A 730 -15.92 -31.80 10.40
CA CYS A 730 -15.71 -33.00 9.61
C CYS A 730 -16.79 -34.04 9.96
N THR A 731 -17.56 -34.48 8.97
CA THR A 731 -18.59 -35.50 9.13
C THR A 731 -18.05 -36.90 9.45
N HIS A 732 -16.74 -37.11 9.35
CA HIS A 732 -16.11 -38.41 9.61
C HIS A 732 -15.45 -38.49 11.00
N CYS A 733 -14.63 -37.50 11.38
CA CYS A 733 -13.90 -37.51 12.66
C CYS A 733 -14.37 -36.45 13.66
N ASN A 734 -15.42 -35.69 13.35
CA ASN A 734 -15.96 -34.60 14.16
C ASN A 734 -14.99 -33.45 14.48
N SER A 735 -13.83 -33.39 13.82
CA SER A 735 -12.89 -32.28 14.00
C SER A 735 -13.41 -30.99 13.37
N ILE A 736 -13.16 -29.85 14.03
CA ILE A 736 -13.50 -28.52 13.50
C ILE A 736 -12.35 -28.05 12.60
N ASN A 737 -12.66 -27.66 11.37
CA ASN A 737 -11.72 -27.22 10.35
C ASN A 737 -11.96 -25.75 10.02
N ILE A 738 -10.89 -24.95 9.90
CA ILE A 738 -10.95 -23.52 9.59
C ILE A 738 -10.45 -23.29 8.15
N ILE A 739 -11.20 -22.55 7.34
CA ILE A 739 -10.84 -22.20 5.96
C ILE A 739 -9.73 -21.11 5.99
N GLN A 740 -8.54 -21.39 5.44
CA GLN A 740 -7.36 -20.50 5.49
C GLN A 740 -7.21 -19.61 4.23
N PRO A 741 -6.52 -18.45 4.31
CA PRO A 741 -6.24 -17.62 3.14
C PRO A 741 -5.26 -18.33 2.21
N GLN A 742 -5.63 -18.34 0.93
CA GLN A 742 -4.94 -19.09 -0.11
C GLN A 742 -3.96 -18.14 -0.83
N GLN A 743 -2.64 -18.31 -0.64
CA GLN A 743 -1.60 -17.44 -1.23
C GLN A 743 -1.34 -17.77 -2.70
N SER A 744 -1.50 -16.79 -3.60
CA SER A 744 -1.13 -16.94 -5.02
C SER A 744 0.40 -16.93 -5.18
N PRO A 745 0.98 -17.83 -5.99
CA PRO A 745 2.41 -17.84 -6.24
C PRO A 745 2.84 -16.56 -6.96
N VAL A 746 3.78 -15.80 -6.39
CA VAL A 746 4.34 -14.58 -6.97
C VAL A 746 5.76 -14.87 -7.47
N ILE A 747 6.04 -14.65 -8.75
CA ILE A 747 7.36 -14.82 -9.35
C ILE A 747 7.87 -13.44 -9.82
N LEU A 748 9.03 -13.03 -9.30
CA LEU A 748 9.65 -11.72 -9.55
C LEU A 748 10.81 -11.83 -10.53
N TYR A 749 10.80 -11.05 -11.61
CA TYR A 749 11.91 -10.95 -12.56
C TYR A 749 12.15 -9.51 -12.99
N LYS A 750 13.41 -9.15 -13.25
CA LYS A 750 13.77 -7.82 -13.76
C LYS A 750 13.32 -7.63 -15.22
N SER A 751 13.62 -8.64 -16.05
CA SER A 751 13.10 -8.82 -17.41
C SER A 751 13.02 -10.32 -17.67
N ILE A 752 11.93 -10.81 -18.25
CA ILE A 752 11.84 -12.18 -18.76
C ILE A 752 11.82 -12.11 -20.27
N ILE A 753 12.81 -12.73 -20.90
CA ILE A 753 12.80 -12.92 -22.35
C ILE A 753 12.46 -14.38 -22.59
N ILE A 754 11.30 -14.62 -23.22
CA ILE A 754 10.84 -15.98 -23.51
C ILE A 754 11.19 -16.28 -24.97
N TYR A 755 12.26 -17.06 -25.17
CA TYR A 755 12.60 -17.68 -26.44
C TYR A 755 12.04 -19.10 -26.48
N LYS A 756 11.38 -19.48 -27.57
CA LYS A 756 11.09 -20.88 -27.88
C LYS A 756 11.83 -21.20 -29.17
N HIS A 757 12.88 -22.02 -29.06
CA HIS A 757 13.65 -22.51 -30.20
C HIS A 757 12.78 -23.31 -31.15
#